data_AF-A0A847EJK4-F1
#
_entry.id   AF-A0A847EJK4-F1
#
_cell.length_a   1.000
_cell.length_b   1.000
_cell.length_c   1.000
_cell.angle_alpha   90.00
_cell.angle_beta   90.00
_cell.angle_gamma   90.00
#
_symmetry.space_group_name_H-M   'P 1'
#
loop_
_entity.id
_entity.type
_entity.pdbx_description
1 polymer ?
#
loop_
_entity_poly.entity_id
_entity_poly.type
_entity_poly.pdbx_seq_one_letter_code
_entity_poly.pdbx_strand_id
1 'polypeptide(L)'
;MNNVSAVLFRCVVIVLASAVISGFSLGCSEPPSDSPDATDSGELLEALTSDRLTDNERENLTRQLLEQCTFYQGRVTIYEDQKWTSRGTDGSSGYGDSTLSTDEILVYHPETQKTYIISRYMSCSGWHRITVNDMHGNFLQSADVVHSGDLYEYYGTGFIWQKNPENTIASEHLIEKYTLNFAANPVRMNNDTGSFYTYPLPRQIDWVTFTSIAGTERRGGIRMFPPDESKKNTDVTTVPLVSAISDTNTYNSSETWVYEATDRIWTPSGRVSYDYYKISYSDAMSEIERLEAEASVSGSFSEIAQNQPPAWQEAAATADELGSIASTIDGLNDISTLVLPQDIRDAVEAMNAAEALANEKFIRDLVDNAGPASASASTENDVESAATRSLEGVIIESSSEDGAGIQQKNIKDSFTDVKPYLTELYRDYASVSQKLQNILAQVREDYSDGALSVDTISGLLDEFREQVQYAVKLNETTETILADAWVVLYGLNDMGDVDPETRYGELNRLFSVWKDTFEIAANTDIDIMQGVETPAGYPDNIVPIIDGAFIAISECIPGEDGAPDGYALTLKTNTATDEAATWYTNLLKNEQDFSSFSYSGMATLSGVKNGYEFSVMVMANTLGGSEKTIIQISLTPYE
;
A
#
# COMPACT_ATOMS: atom_id res chain seq x y z
N MET A 1 -12.95 -30.31 5.12
CA MET A 1 -12.80 -28.86 5.38
C MET A 1 -12.39 -28.27 4.06
N ASN A 2 -13.32 -27.58 3.40
CA ASN A 2 -13.28 -27.29 1.97
C ASN A 2 -12.38 -26.09 1.67
N ASN A 3 -11.62 -26.18 0.57
CA ASN A 3 -10.72 -25.14 0.04
C ASN A 3 -11.42 -23.77 -0.16
N VAL A 4 -12.74 -23.76 -0.29
CA VAL A 4 -13.62 -22.59 -0.45
C VAL A 4 -13.49 -21.58 0.71
N SER A 5 -13.25 -22.03 1.94
CA SER A 5 -13.13 -21.12 3.09
C SER A 5 -11.77 -20.41 3.20
N ALA A 6 -10.72 -20.92 2.53
CA ALA A 6 -9.41 -20.29 2.51
C ALA A 6 -9.35 -19.17 1.45
N VAL A 7 -10.02 -19.38 0.31
CA VAL A 7 -10.17 -18.39 -0.76
C VAL A 7 -11.06 -17.23 -0.31
N LEU A 8 -12.26 -17.50 0.24
CA LEU A 8 -13.15 -16.44 0.76
C LEU A 8 -12.53 -15.61 1.91
N PHE A 9 -11.67 -16.21 2.74
CA PHE A 9 -10.97 -15.49 3.81
C PHE A 9 -9.78 -14.68 3.30
N ARG A 10 -9.24 -15.00 2.12
CA ARG A 10 -8.22 -14.19 1.41
C ARG A 10 -8.87 -13.05 0.61
N CYS A 11 -10.04 -13.28 0.00
CA CYS A 11 -10.81 -12.25 -0.73
C CYS A 11 -11.30 -11.09 0.16
N VAL A 12 -11.57 -11.32 1.45
CA VAL A 12 -11.93 -10.25 2.41
C VAL A 12 -10.70 -9.47 2.90
N VAL A 13 -9.49 -10.05 2.81
CA VAL A 13 -8.25 -9.42 3.28
C VAL A 13 -7.67 -8.47 2.22
N ILE A 14 -7.84 -8.78 0.93
CA ILE A 14 -7.39 -7.89 -0.16
C ILE A 14 -8.26 -6.61 -0.27
N VAL A 15 -9.48 -6.59 0.29
CA VAL A 15 -10.40 -5.44 0.21
C VAL A 15 -10.29 -4.47 1.41
N LEU A 16 -9.42 -4.73 2.39
CA LEU A 16 -9.20 -3.82 3.53
C LEU A 16 -7.97 -2.90 3.38
N ALA A 17 -7.29 -2.94 2.23
CA ALA A 17 -6.01 -2.25 2.00
C ALA A 17 -6.03 -1.25 0.84
N SER A 18 -7.15 -0.56 0.58
CA SER A 18 -7.17 0.52 -0.41
C SER A 18 -8.07 1.67 0.00
N ALA A 19 -7.45 2.86 0.10
CA ALA A 19 -8.02 4.21 0.15
C ALA A 19 -8.00 4.94 1.51
N VAL A 20 -6.93 5.70 1.74
CA VAL A 20 -7.07 7.05 2.31
C VAL A 20 -6.38 8.04 1.38
N ILE A 21 -7.04 8.40 0.28
CA ILE A 21 -6.81 9.69 -0.38
C ILE A 21 -7.80 10.66 0.26
N SER A 22 -7.33 11.45 1.23
CA SER A 22 -8.09 12.58 1.74
C SER A 22 -7.64 13.86 1.05
N GLY A 23 -8.52 14.44 0.23
CA GLY A 23 -8.33 15.75 -0.38
C GLY A 23 -9.63 16.30 -0.95
N PHE A 24 -10.60 16.63 -0.10
CA PHE A 24 -11.77 17.41 -0.51
C PHE A 24 -11.35 18.83 -0.91
N SER A 25 -11.71 19.27 -2.12
CA SER A 25 -12.05 20.67 -2.36
C SER A 25 -13.29 20.78 -3.25
N LEU A 26 -14.36 21.37 -2.71
CA LEU A 26 -15.51 21.82 -3.49
C LEU A 26 -15.80 23.26 -3.10
N GLY A 27 -15.73 24.13 -4.11
CA GLY A 27 -16.04 25.54 -3.99
C GLY A 27 -15.75 26.29 -5.30
N CYS A 28 -16.37 25.87 -6.41
CA CYS A 28 -16.33 26.62 -7.66
C CYS A 28 -17.05 27.97 -7.50
N SER A 29 -16.30 29.06 -7.68
CA SER A 29 -16.83 30.32 -8.20
C SER A 29 -15.93 30.75 -9.35
N GLU A 30 -16.48 30.82 -10.56
CA GLU A 30 -15.81 31.30 -11.78
C GLU A 30 -15.13 32.66 -11.55
N PRO A 31 -13.85 32.85 -11.94
CA PRO A 31 -13.29 34.18 -12.08
C PRO A 31 -13.54 34.74 -13.49
N PRO A 32 -13.65 36.08 -13.61
CA PRO A 32 -13.98 36.74 -14.87
C PRO A 32 -12.79 36.72 -15.83
N SER A 33 -13.11 36.62 -17.11
CA SER A 33 -12.16 36.79 -18.22
C SER A 33 -11.65 38.23 -18.26
N ASP A 34 -10.35 38.42 -18.09
CA ASP A 34 -9.59 39.50 -18.71
C ASP A 34 -8.10 39.11 -18.71
N SER A 35 -7.56 38.86 -19.90
CA SER A 35 -6.16 38.51 -20.17
C SER A 35 -5.26 39.75 -20.18
N PRO A 36 -4.11 39.76 -19.47
CA PRO A 36 -3.00 40.65 -19.75
C PRO A 36 -1.91 39.97 -20.60
N ASP A 37 -1.16 40.80 -21.32
CA ASP A 37 -0.25 40.50 -22.44
C ASP A 37 0.84 39.44 -22.19
N ALA A 38 1.02 38.59 -23.20
CA ALA A 38 1.96 37.46 -23.30
C ALA A 38 3.43 37.84 -23.56
N THR A 39 3.92 38.93 -22.98
CA THR A 39 5.31 39.41 -23.22
C THR A 39 6.24 39.32 -22.01
N ASP A 40 5.75 39.05 -20.80
CA ASP A 40 6.58 38.97 -19.58
C ASP A 40 6.98 37.53 -19.19
N SER A 41 6.30 36.51 -19.74
CA SER A 41 6.51 35.09 -19.39
C SER A 41 7.78 34.48 -20.01
N GLY A 42 8.26 35.03 -21.14
CA GLY A 42 9.42 34.51 -21.87
C GLY A 42 10.77 34.78 -21.21
N GLU A 43 10.98 35.99 -20.67
CA GLU A 43 12.20 36.35 -19.94
C GLU A 43 12.28 35.66 -18.55
N LEU A 44 11.12 35.40 -17.93
CA LEU A 44 11.04 34.64 -16.68
C LEU A 44 11.48 33.17 -16.90
N LEU A 45 11.02 32.53 -17.98
CA LEU A 45 11.35 31.13 -18.31
C LEU A 45 12.84 30.94 -18.64
N GLU A 46 13.46 31.89 -19.35
CA GLU A 46 14.90 31.88 -19.66
C GLU A 46 15.77 32.09 -18.40
N ALA A 47 15.34 32.93 -17.46
CA ALA A 47 16.03 33.11 -16.19
C ALA A 47 15.90 31.87 -15.29
N LEU A 48 14.74 31.23 -15.26
CA LEU A 48 14.44 30.02 -14.49
C LEU A 48 15.19 28.78 -15.00
N THR A 49 15.37 28.63 -16.32
CA THR A 49 16.09 27.49 -16.93
C THR A 49 17.63 27.61 -16.84
N SER A 50 18.16 28.82 -16.59
CA SER A 50 19.61 29.09 -16.49
C SER A 50 20.23 28.74 -15.13
N ASP A 51 19.43 28.56 -14.07
CA ASP A 51 19.84 28.28 -12.68
C ASP A 51 19.67 26.79 -12.31
N ARG A 52 20.14 25.86 -13.15
CA ARG A 52 20.10 24.42 -12.84
C ARG A 52 20.94 24.10 -11.59
N LEU A 53 20.31 23.57 -10.56
CA LEU A 53 21.02 22.96 -9.44
C LEU A 53 21.72 21.67 -9.90
N THR A 54 23.04 21.64 -9.85
CA THR A 54 23.80 20.38 -9.89
C THR A 54 23.47 19.50 -8.69
N ASP A 55 23.74 18.18 -8.77
CA ASP A 55 23.54 17.26 -7.62
C ASP A 55 24.22 17.76 -6.34
N ASN A 56 25.45 18.27 -6.48
CA ASN A 56 26.18 18.86 -5.35
C ASN A 56 25.52 20.14 -4.81
N GLU A 57 25.00 21.02 -5.66
CA GLU A 57 24.28 22.22 -5.21
C GLU A 57 22.98 21.84 -4.52
N ARG A 58 22.28 20.83 -5.04
CA ARG A 58 21.05 20.26 -4.48
C ARG A 58 21.28 19.68 -3.09
N GLU A 59 22.24 18.77 -2.94
CA GLU A 59 22.58 18.19 -1.63
C GLU A 59 22.99 19.26 -0.61
N ASN A 60 23.82 20.22 -1.02
CA ASN A 60 24.22 21.33 -0.16
C ASN A 60 23.04 22.24 0.22
N LEU A 61 22.13 22.51 -0.72
CA LEU A 61 20.93 23.31 -0.50
C LEU A 61 19.93 22.58 0.40
N THR A 62 19.65 21.30 0.16
CA THR A 62 18.80 20.46 1.02
C THR A 62 19.31 20.49 2.44
N ARG A 63 20.62 20.28 2.66
CA ARG A 63 21.23 20.39 4.00
C ARG A 63 20.98 21.76 4.62
N GLN A 64 21.25 22.85 3.89
CA GLN A 64 21.05 24.21 4.40
C GLN A 64 19.59 24.51 4.74
N LEU A 65 18.63 24.02 3.94
CA LEU A 65 17.20 24.19 4.20
C LEU A 65 16.76 23.35 5.41
N LEU A 66 17.23 22.10 5.51
CA LEU A 66 16.96 21.25 6.67
C LEU A 66 17.50 21.84 7.97
N GLU A 67 18.67 22.48 7.95
CA GLU A 67 19.22 23.18 9.12
C GLU A 67 18.31 24.31 9.64
N GLN A 68 17.40 24.84 8.81
CA GLN A 68 16.40 25.84 9.21
C GLN A 68 15.09 25.23 9.75
N CYS A 69 14.87 23.94 9.53
CA CYS A 69 13.68 23.25 9.99
C CYS A 69 13.69 23.04 11.51
N THR A 70 12.50 22.91 12.09
CA THR A 70 12.36 22.44 13.47
C THR A 70 12.01 20.95 13.45
N PHE A 71 12.81 20.17 14.19
CA PHE A 71 12.62 18.73 14.35
C PHE A 71 12.12 18.36 15.74
N TYR A 72 11.33 17.30 15.80
CA TYR A 72 10.93 16.65 17.05
C TYR A 72 11.22 15.16 16.96
N GLN A 73 11.62 14.56 18.07
CA GLN A 73 11.70 13.12 18.25
C GLN A 73 10.75 12.72 19.36
N GLY A 74 10.06 11.61 19.20
CA GLY A 74 9.17 11.13 20.24
C GLY A 74 8.61 9.76 19.99
N ARG A 75 7.76 9.34 20.91
CA ARG A 75 7.06 8.07 20.85
C ARG A 75 5.56 8.29 20.96
N VAL A 76 4.80 7.59 20.13
CA VAL A 76 3.36 7.36 20.32
C VAL A 76 3.17 5.94 20.82
N THR A 77 2.33 5.75 21.83
CA THR A 77 1.89 4.43 22.28
C THR A 77 0.37 4.38 22.25
N ILE A 78 -0.16 3.39 21.54
CA ILE A 78 -1.57 3.05 21.53
C ILE A 78 -1.73 1.72 22.26
N TYR A 79 -2.55 1.72 23.30
CA TYR A 79 -3.02 0.50 23.95
C TYR A 79 -4.51 0.36 23.66
N GLU A 80 -4.94 -0.77 23.12
CA GLU A 80 -6.34 -1.03 22.78
C GLU A 80 -6.79 -2.37 23.36
N ASP A 81 -7.87 -2.32 24.13
CA ASP A 81 -8.67 -3.49 24.49
C ASP A 81 -9.73 -3.69 23.40
N GLN A 82 -9.80 -4.91 22.89
CA GLN A 82 -10.76 -5.29 21.86
C GLN A 82 -11.67 -6.38 22.35
N LYS A 83 -12.95 -6.26 21.99
CA LYS A 83 -13.90 -7.37 22.05
C LYS A 83 -14.65 -7.40 20.75
N TRP A 84 -15.02 -8.59 20.32
CA TRP A 84 -15.92 -8.75 19.20
C TRP A 84 -16.90 -9.89 19.44
N THR A 85 -18.06 -9.77 18.83
CA THR A 85 -19.05 -10.85 18.77
C THR A 85 -19.48 -11.04 17.34
N SER A 86 -19.66 -12.28 16.91
CA SER A 86 -20.23 -12.62 15.62
C SER A 86 -21.63 -12.02 15.53
N ARG A 87 -21.95 -11.47 14.36
CA ARG A 87 -23.29 -10.97 14.05
C ARG A 87 -24.29 -12.11 13.82
N GLY A 88 -23.79 -13.32 13.51
CA GLY A 88 -24.60 -14.52 13.25
C GLY A 88 -25.15 -15.21 14.51
N THR A 89 -26.02 -16.20 14.31
CA THR A 89 -26.61 -17.00 15.41
C THR A 89 -25.63 -17.97 16.07
N ASP A 90 -24.42 -18.10 15.53
CA ASP A 90 -23.37 -18.90 16.16
C ASP A 90 -22.89 -18.26 17.46
N GLY A 91 -22.99 -16.94 17.64
CA GLY A 91 -22.55 -16.28 18.87
C GLY A 91 -21.05 -16.47 19.14
N SER A 92 -20.26 -16.76 18.10
CA SER A 92 -18.80 -16.77 18.19
C SER A 92 -18.34 -15.41 18.72
N SER A 93 -17.23 -15.36 19.45
CA SER A 93 -16.78 -14.12 20.07
C SER A 93 -15.28 -14.12 20.24
N GLY A 94 -14.71 -12.94 20.40
CA GLY A 94 -13.34 -12.84 20.84
C GLY A 94 -13.08 -11.62 21.68
N TYR A 95 -11.95 -11.64 22.34
CA TYR A 95 -11.44 -10.50 23.09
C TYR A 95 -9.92 -10.57 23.13
N GLY A 96 -9.29 -9.44 23.32
CA GLY A 96 -7.85 -9.35 23.35
C GLY A 96 -7.39 -7.95 23.67
N ASP A 97 -6.08 -7.79 23.68
CA ASP A 97 -5.42 -6.50 23.76
C ASP A 97 -4.32 -6.40 22.72
N SER A 98 -3.98 -5.17 22.38
CA SER A 98 -2.92 -4.84 21.43
C SER A 98 -2.23 -3.57 21.87
N THR A 99 -0.91 -3.57 21.75
CA THR A 99 -0.05 -2.41 21.98
C THR A 99 0.70 -2.11 20.70
N LEU A 100 0.54 -0.89 20.21
CA LEU A 100 1.35 -0.32 19.14
C LEU A 100 2.24 0.78 19.73
N SER A 101 3.53 0.76 19.43
CA SER A 101 4.42 1.89 19.70
C SER A 101 5.04 2.38 18.40
N THR A 102 5.07 3.69 18.19
CA THR A 102 5.75 4.31 17.05
C THR A 102 6.81 5.29 17.57
N ASP A 103 8.08 5.04 17.26
CA ASP A 103 9.20 5.96 17.48
C ASP A 103 9.40 6.78 16.22
N GLU A 104 9.39 8.11 16.30
CA GLU A 104 9.26 8.96 15.12
C GLU A 104 10.21 10.15 15.15
N ILE A 105 10.71 10.49 13.96
CA ILE A 105 11.32 11.78 13.69
C ILE A 105 10.34 12.62 12.88
N LEU A 106 10.06 13.80 13.41
CA LEU A 106 9.09 14.73 12.85
C LEU A 106 9.76 16.02 12.39
N VAL A 107 9.18 16.65 11.38
CA VAL A 107 9.58 17.98 10.89
C VAL A 107 8.38 18.91 10.80
N TYR A 108 8.54 20.11 11.35
CA TYR A 108 7.56 21.18 11.21
C TYR A 108 7.79 21.95 9.91
N HIS A 109 6.74 22.08 9.10
CA HIS A 109 6.74 22.87 7.87
C HIS A 109 6.01 24.21 8.08
N PRO A 110 6.72 25.36 8.02
CA PRO A 110 6.13 26.66 8.33
C PRO A 110 4.97 27.08 7.43
N GLU A 111 5.01 26.75 6.14
CA GLU A 111 4.03 27.24 5.17
C GLU A 111 2.69 26.51 5.31
N THR A 112 2.71 25.19 5.56
CA THR A 112 1.49 24.39 5.74
C THR A 112 1.02 24.30 7.18
N GLN A 113 1.83 24.76 8.15
CA GLN A 113 1.59 24.62 9.59
C GLN A 113 1.24 23.17 9.98
N LYS A 114 1.98 22.23 9.39
CA LYS A 114 1.86 20.80 9.65
C LYS A 114 3.20 20.26 10.14
N THR A 115 3.10 19.23 10.98
CA THR A 115 4.25 18.43 11.39
C THR A 115 4.15 17.06 10.71
N TYR A 116 5.16 16.74 9.91
CA TYR A 116 5.23 15.53 9.09
C TYR A 116 6.15 14.50 9.70
N ILE A 117 5.89 13.21 9.43
CA ILE A 117 6.78 12.10 9.77
C ILE A 117 7.87 12.00 8.70
N ILE A 118 9.14 12.08 9.09
CA ILE A 118 10.28 11.81 8.19
C ILE A 118 10.64 10.34 8.23
N SER A 119 10.71 9.78 9.44
CA SER A 119 10.99 8.37 9.64
C SER A 119 10.23 7.89 10.86
N ARG A 120 9.93 6.58 10.87
CA ARG A 120 9.41 5.92 12.05
C ARG A 120 9.80 4.46 12.14
N TYR A 121 9.93 3.99 13.36
CA TYR A 121 9.92 2.59 13.71
C TYR A 121 8.60 2.28 14.42
N MET A 122 7.93 1.21 14.02
CA MET A 122 6.70 0.75 14.63
C MET A 122 6.91 -0.65 15.18
N SER A 123 6.42 -0.88 16.40
CA SER A 123 6.34 -2.20 17.01
C SER A 123 4.93 -2.47 17.48
N CYS A 124 4.41 -3.64 17.14
CA CYS A 124 3.12 -4.13 17.61
C CYS A 124 3.32 -5.41 18.40
N SER A 125 2.57 -5.57 19.48
CA SER A 125 2.40 -6.85 20.16
C SER A 125 1.04 -6.94 20.83
N GLY A 126 0.52 -8.15 20.94
CA GLY A 126 -0.72 -8.39 21.67
C GLY A 126 -1.19 -9.82 21.55
N TRP A 127 -2.40 -10.05 22.02
CA TRP A 127 -3.01 -11.37 21.99
C TRP A 127 -4.53 -11.27 21.91
N HIS A 128 -5.15 -12.30 21.33
CA HIS A 128 -6.58 -12.43 21.17
C HIS A 128 -7.01 -13.83 21.52
N ARG A 129 -8.11 -13.99 22.25
CA ARG A 129 -8.84 -15.23 22.36
C ARG A 129 -10.03 -15.20 21.42
N ILE A 130 -10.14 -16.23 20.60
CA ILE A 130 -11.25 -16.44 19.68
C ILE A 130 -12.01 -17.68 20.15
N THR A 131 -13.32 -17.55 20.30
CA THR A 131 -14.25 -18.65 20.58
C THR A 131 -15.13 -18.84 19.36
N VAL A 132 -15.06 -20.04 18.80
CA VAL A 132 -15.84 -20.47 17.64
C VAL A 132 -16.95 -21.40 18.11
N ASN A 133 -18.15 -21.09 17.66
CA ASN A 133 -19.35 -21.89 17.91
C ASN A 133 -19.90 -22.43 16.59
N ASP A 134 -20.78 -23.43 16.66
CA ASP A 134 -21.52 -23.91 15.51
C ASP A 134 -22.68 -22.96 15.16
N MET A 135 -23.35 -23.18 14.03
CA MET A 135 -24.47 -22.34 13.58
C MET A 135 -25.67 -22.29 14.55
N HIS A 136 -25.73 -23.20 15.53
CA HIS A 136 -26.76 -23.26 16.57
C HIS A 136 -26.32 -22.61 17.89
N GLY A 137 -25.13 -22.02 17.93
CA GLY A 137 -24.56 -21.37 19.11
C GLY A 137 -23.90 -22.32 20.10
N ASN A 138 -23.71 -23.60 19.74
CA ASN A 138 -22.98 -24.52 20.60
C ASN A 138 -21.48 -24.29 20.46
N PHE A 139 -20.80 -24.26 21.59
CA PHE A 139 -19.35 -24.16 21.63
C PHE A 139 -18.67 -25.29 20.86
N LEU A 140 -17.78 -24.93 19.92
CA LEU A 140 -16.90 -25.87 19.23
C LEU A 140 -15.50 -25.84 19.83
N GLN A 141 -14.86 -24.67 19.83
CA GLN A 141 -13.48 -24.51 20.29
C GLN A 141 -13.15 -23.07 20.68
N SER A 142 -12.07 -22.89 21.44
CA SER A 142 -11.38 -21.61 21.56
C SER A 142 -9.93 -21.74 21.12
N ALA A 143 -9.40 -20.69 20.51
CA ALA A 143 -7.99 -20.56 20.17
C ALA A 143 -7.48 -19.21 20.68
N ASP A 144 -6.27 -19.19 21.21
CA ASP A 144 -5.55 -17.96 21.49
C ASP A 144 -4.62 -17.68 20.30
N VAL A 145 -4.53 -16.42 19.90
CA VAL A 145 -3.72 -15.92 18.80
C VAL A 145 -2.86 -14.83 19.38
N VAL A 146 -1.55 -15.02 19.36
CA VAL A 146 -0.60 -13.94 19.69
C VAL A 146 -0.25 -13.22 18.39
N HIS A 147 0.08 -11.94 18.48
CA HIS A 147 0.57 -11.23 17.32
C HIS A 147 1.70 -10.28 17.69
N SER A 148 2.61 -10.10 16.75
CA SER A 148 3.73 -9.19 16.86
C SER A 148 4.20 -8.74 15.48
N GLY A 149 4.79 -7.57 15.40
CA GLY A 149 5.40 -7.07 14.17
C GLY A 149 6.33 -5.92 14.47
N ASP A 150 7.31 -5.74 13.59
CA ASP A 150 8.23 -4.63 13.56
C ASP A 150 8.23 -4.07 12.13
N LEU A 151 8.17 -2.74 11.99
CA LEU A 151 8.15 -2.07 10.69
C LEU A 151 8.96 -0.77 10.76
N TYR A 152 9.86 -0.58 9.80
CA TYR A 152 10.65 0.62 9.63
C TYR A 152 10.24 1.34 8.36
N GLU A 153 10.02 2.65 8.45
CA GLU A 153 9.63 3.45 7.29
C GLU A 153 10.43 4.75 7.24
N TYR A 154 10.83 5.09 6.02
CA TYR A 154 11.48 6.36 5.70
C TYR A 154 10.72 7.06 4.57
N TYR A 155 10.24 8.26 4.88
CA TYR A 155 9.41 9.10 4.01
C TYR A 155 10.19 10.21 3.32
N GLY A 156 11.47 10.39 3.65
CA GLY A 156 12.31 11.41 3.01
C GLY A 156 12.33 12.74 3.76
N THR A 157 13.37 13.52 3.46
CA THR A 157 13.67 14.84 4.04
C THR A 157 13.06 15.99 3.24
N GLY A 158 12.01 15.72 2.47
CA GLY A 158 11.28 16.68 1.66
C GLY A 158 11.94 16.96 0.31
N PHE A 159 11.10 17.39 -0.64
CA PHE A 159 11.49 17.69 -2.01
C PHE A 159 11.92 19.16 -2.12
N ILE A 160 13.00 19.43 -2.84
CA ILE A 160 13.37 20.82 -3.15
C ILE A 160 12.28 21.43 -4.03
N TRP A 161 11.80 22.60 -3.63
CA TRP A 161 10.70 23.29 -4.28
C TRP A 161 11.04 24.76 -4.45
N GLN A 162 10.88 25.29 -5.66
CA GLN A 162 11.07 26.70 -5.91
C GLN A 162 9.85 27.50 -5.41
N LYS A 163 10.12 28.57 -4.68
CA LYS A 163 9.11 29.53 -4.20
C LYS A 163 8.58 30.36 -5.37
N ASN A 164 7.29 30.68 -5.31
CA ASN A 164 6.65 31.51 -6.33
C ASN A 164 7.36 32.89 -6.43
N PRO A 165 7.80 33.34 -7.63
CA PRO A 165 8.56 34.56 -7.84
C PRO A 165 7.87 35.84 -7.34
N GLU A 166 6.54 35.87 -7.20
CA GLU A 166 5.84 36.99 -6.56
C GLU A 166 6.19 37.16 -5.07
N ASN A 167 6.63 36.08 -4.42
CA ASN A 167 7.09 36.04 -3.03
C ASN A 167 8.61 35.97 -2.89
N THR A 168 9.34 35.90 -4.01
CA THR A 168 10.80 35.77 -4.01
C THR A 168 11.42 37.15 -4.20
N ILE A 169 12.09 37.65 -3.16
CA ILE A 169 12.96 38.82 -3.30
C ILE A 169 13.97 38.48 -4.41
N ALA A 170 14.22 39.40 -5.35
CA ALA A 170 15.28 39.24 -6.36
C ALA A 170 16.62 39.02 -5.66
N SER A 171 16.95 37.75 -5.41
CA SER A 171 18.06 37.30 -4.59
C SER A 171 18.92 36.36 -5.42
N GLU A 172 20.23 36.53 -5.31
CA GLU A 172 21.20 35.64 -5.94
C GLU A 172 21.47 34.39 -5.08
N HIS A 173 20.89 34.28 -3.88
CA HIS A 173 21.12 33.16 -2.97
C HIS A 173 20.04 32.07 -3.12
N LEU A 174 20.46 30.86 -3.48
CA LEU A 174 19.58 29.69 -3.68
C LEU A 174 18.65 29.41 -2.49
N ILE A 175 19.16 29.52 -1.25
CA ILE A 175 18.37 29.28 -0.04
C ILE A 175 17.15 30.20 0.12
N GLU A 176 17.17 31.37 -0.52
CA GLU A 176 16.05 32.30 -0.50
C GLU A 176 15.02 31.97 -1.60
N LYS A 177 15.46 31.33 -2.69
CA LYS A 177 14.62 30.92 -3.83
C LYS A 177 13.87 29.60 -3.60
N TYR A 178 14.40 28.71 -2.77
CA TYR A 178 13.87 27.36 -2.58
C TYR A 178 13.35 27.11 -1.15
N THR A 179 12.50 26.11 -1.01
CA THR A 179 11.99 25.52 0.24
C THR A 179 12.02 23.99 0.14
N LEU A 180 11.71 23.31 1.25
CA LEU A 180 11.49 21.86 1.27
C LEU A 180 10.00 21.58 1.40
N ASN A 181 9.47 20.82 0.45
CA ASN A 181 8.08 20.38 0.45
C ASN A 181 7.97 18.95 1.03
N PHE A 182 7.21 18.81 2.11
CA PHE A 182 6.98 17.54 2.81
C PHE A 182 5.58 16.98 2.56
N ALA A 183 4.82 17.49 1.57
CA ALA A 183 3.41 17.15 1.43
C ALA A 183 3.14 15.68 1.10
N ALA A 184 4.11 14.94 0.56
CA ALA A 184 4.02 13.50 0.36
C ALA A 184 4.16 12.70 1.67
N ASN A 185 4.81 13.27 2.70
CA ASN A 185 5.02 12.59 3.96
C ASN A 185 3.70 12.51 4.78
N PRO A 186 3.54 11.48 5.63
CA PRO A 186 2.39 11.39 6.53
C PRO A 186 2.35 12.56 7.51
N VAL A 187 1.16 13.13 7.69
CA VAL A 187 0.96 14.20 8.67
C VAL A 187 0.73 13.58 10.05
N ARG A 188 1.56 13.94 11.03
CA ARG A 188 1.35 13.56 12.44
C ARG A 188 0.54 14.61 13.18
N MET A 189 0.75 15.89 12.88
CA MET A 189 0.04 16.98 13.52
C MET A 189 -0.39 18.02 12.49
N ASN A 190 -1.63 18.49 12.61
CA ASN A 190 -2.10 19.70 11.95
C ASN A 190 -2.12 20.82 12.99
N ASN A 191 -1.12 21.70 12.93
CA ASN A 191 -0.91 22.74 13.96
C ASN A 191 -1.92 23.88 13.83
N ASP A 192 -2.43 24.15 12.63
CA ASP A 192 -3.49 25.13 12.40
C ASP A 192 -4.81 24.72 13.07
N THR A 193 -5.22 23.46 12.89
CA THR A 193 -6.47 22.96 13.50
C THR A 193 -6.32 22.43 14.92
N GLY A 194 -5.07 22.25 15.38
CA GLY A 194 -4.74 21.62 16.66
C GLY A 194 -5.05 20.12 16.69
N SER A 195 -4.99 19.44 15.54
CA SER A 195 -5.37 18.02 15.44
C SER A 195 -4.14 17.12 15.45
N PHE A 196 -4.24 16.00 16.17
CA PHE A 196 -3.22 14.96 16.25
C PHE A 196 -3.73 13.70 15.56
N TYR A 197 -3.06 13.24 14.50
CA TYR A 197 -3.42 12.00 13.83
C TYR A 197 -2.87 10.83 14.65
N THR A 198 -3.73 9.89 15.05
CA THR A 198 -3.35 8.86 16.04
C THR A 198 -2.51 7.76 15.42
N TYR A 199 -2.91 7.28 14.23
CA TYR A 199 -2.25 6.24 13.48
C TYR A 199 -2.29 6.57 11.98
N PRO A 200 -1.45 7.51 11.49
CA PRO A 200 -1.22 7.68 10.06
C PRO A 200 -0.83 6.33 9.46
N LEU A 201 -1.56 5.88 8.44
CA LEU A 201 -1.38 4.55 7.87
C LEU A 201 0.06 4.34 7.38
N PRO A 202 0.65 3.15 7.58
CA PRO A 202 1.89 2.76 6.93
C PRO A 202 1.71 2.51 5.44
N ARG A 203 2.83 2.61 4.72
CA ARG A 203 2.97 2.15 3.33
C ARG A 203 2.75 0.65 3.28
N GLN A 204 3.49 -0.11 4.10
CA GLN A 204 3.27 -1.54 4.23
C GLN A 204 2.15 -1.81 5.25
N ILE A 205 0.98 -2.19 4.76
CA ILE A 205 -0.18 -2.47 5.61
C ILE A 205 -0.02 -3.84 6.29
N ASP A 206 0.45 -4.86 5.58
CA ASP A 206 0.57 -6.23 6.09
C ASP A 206 1.93 -6.51 6.75
N TRP A 207 2.17 -5.92 7.91
CA TRP A 207 3.44 -6.03 8.63
C TRP A 207 3.38 -6.81 9.96
N VAL A 208 2.20 -7.23 10.41
CA VAL A 208 2.01 -7.94 11.69
C VAL A 208 1.82 -9.43 11.47
N THR A 209 2.57 -10.26 12.19
CA THR A 209 2.40 -11.72 12.20
C THR A 209 1.45 -12.14 13.31
N PHE A 210 0.47 -12.97 12.97
CA PHE A 210 -0.50 -13.60 13.87
C PHE A 210 -0.18 -15.08 13.97
N THR A 211 0.14 -15.54 15.18
CA THR A 211 0.49 -16.94 15.47
C THR A 211 -0.60 -17.57 16.34
N SER A 212 -1.27 -18.58 15.79
CA SER A 212 -2.23 -19.43 16.52
C SER A 212 -1.49 -20.44 17.39
N ILE A 213 -2.08 -20.84 18.53
CA ILE A 213 -1.52 -21.92 19.38
C ILE A 213 -1.39 -23.27 18.65
N ALA A 214 -2.08 -23.44 17.51
CA ALA A 214 -1.95 -24.61 16.65
C ALA A 214 -0.73 -24.55 15.70
N GLY A 215 0.11 -23.51 15.81
CA GLY A 215 1.28 -23.29 14.96
C GLY A 215 0.95 -22.71 13.58
N THR A 216 -0.26 -22.22 13.37
CA THR A 216 -0.64 -21.54 12.13
C THR A 216 -0.22 -20.08 12.21
N GLU A 217 0.59 -19.63 11.27
CA GLU A 217 1.06 -18.25 11.17
C GLU A 217 0.44 -17.57 9.95
N ARG A 218 0.09 -16.30 10.10
CA ARG A 218 -0.37 -15.43 9.02
C ARG A 218 0.16 -14.03 9.22
N ARG A 219 0.66 -13.39 8.16
CA ARG A 219 0.93 -11.95 8.17
C ARG A 219 -0.34 -11.19 7.79
N GLY A 220 -0.50 -9.98 8.29
CA GLY A 220 -1.60 -9.10 7.93
C GLY A 220 -1.50 -7.74 8.62
N GLY A 221 -2.48 -6.89 8.35
CA GLY A 221 -2.60 -5.58 8.96
C GLY A 221 -2.71 -5.61 10.48
N ILE A 222 -2.18 -4.55 11.11
CA ILE A 222 -2.40 -4.34 12.53
C ILE A 222 -3.91 -4.27 12.79
N ARG A 223 -4.42 -5.23 13.56
CA ARG A 223 -5.84 -5.27 13.93
C ARG A 223 -6.04 -4.33 15.11
N MET A 224 -5.83 -3.03 14.91
CA MET A 224 -6.10 -1.99 15.90
C MET A 224 -6.95 -0.88 15.27
N PHE A 225 -7.82 -0.26 16.06
CA PHE A 225 -8.87 0.63 15.57
C PHE A 225 -8.96 1.96 16.34
N PRO A 226 -7.84 2.67 16.55
CA PRO A 226 -7.89 3.99 17.19
C PRO A 226 -8.68 4.98 16.32
N PRO A 227 -9.25 6.05 16.92
CA PRO A 227 -9.88 7.12 16.15
C PRO A 227 -8.84 7.80 15.25
N ASP A 228 -9.16 8.10 13.99
CA ASP A 228 -8.19 8.67 13.03
C ASP A 228 -7.45 9.90 13.57
N GLU A 229 -8.16 10.76 14.29
CA GLU A 229 -7.62 11.96 14.92
C GLU A 229 -8.11 12.14 16.37
N SER A 230 -7.21 12.60 17.24
CA SER A 230 -7.58 13.22 18.51
C SER A 230 -7.80 14.72 18.29
N LYS A 231 -9.04 15.18 18.49
CA LYS A 231 -9.45 16.55 18.17
C LYS A 231 -9.04 17.55 19.24
N LYS A 232 -8.37 18.63 18.79
CA LYS A 232 -8.02 19.86 19.54
C LYS A 232 -7.13 19.65 20.76
N ASN A 233 -5.85 19.42 20.51
CA ASN A 233 -4.79 19.58 21.50
C ASN A 233 -4.17 20.99 21.39
N THR A 234 -4.18 21.76 22.48
CA THR A 234 -3.65 23.14 22.50
C THR A 234 -2.14 23.21 22.31
N ASP A 235 -1.39 22.21 22.79
CA ASP A 235 0.07 22.20 22.68
C ASP A 235 0.50 22.01 21.23
N VAL A 236 -0.27 21.23 20.45
CA VAL A 236 -0.07 21.08 19.00
C VAL A 236 -0.15 22.43 18.28
N THR A 237 -1.03 23.35 18.70
CA THR A 237 -1.13 24.69 18.09
C THR A 237 0.05 25.62 18.40
N THR A 238 0.93 25.23 19.33
CA THR A 238 2.08 26.04 19.76
C THR A 238 3.41 25.62 19.13
N VAL A 239 3.40 24.59 18.28
CA VAL A 239 4.57 24.20 17.47
C VAL A 239 4.90 25.31 16.47
N PRO A 240 6.17 25.68 16.27
CA PRO A 240 7.40 25.04 16.78
C PRO A 240 7.98 25.69 18.06
N LEU A 241 7.19 26.49 18.78
CA LEU A 241 7.66 27.34 19.88
C LEU A 241 7.93 26.56 21.17
N VAL A 242 7.31 25.40 21.35
CA VAL A 242 7.47 24.56 22.55
C VAL A 242 8.58 23.54 22.39
N SER A 243 9.29 23.26 23.49
CA SER A 243 10.37 22.28 23.53
C SER A 243 9.87 20.84 23.70
N ALA A 244 8.64 20.65 24.15
CA ALA A 244 8.02 19.34 24.32
C ALA A 244 6.52 19.42 24.04
N ILE A 245 5.96 18.32 23.55
CA ILE A 245 4.54 18.15 23.22
C ILE A 245 4.14 16.77 23.74
N SER A 246 3.22 16.72 24.69
CA SER A 246 2.76 15.43 25.22
C SER A 246 1.29 15.47 25.60
N ASP A 247 0.64 14.33 25.45
CA ASP A 247 -0.75 14.17 25.86
C ASP A 247 -1.07 12.70 26.07
N THR A 248 -2.22 12.44 26.68
CA THR A 248 -2.77 11.10 26.83
C THR A 248 -4.29 11.17 26.72
N ASN A 249 -4.81 10.59 25.65
CA ASN A 249 -6.23 10.56 25.33
C ASN A 249 -6.77 9.14 25.40
N THR A 250 -7.90 8.96 26.06
CA THR A 250 -8.64 7.68 26.04
C THR A 250 -9.75 7.75 25.03
N TYR A 251 -10.03 6.65 24.34
CA TYR A 251 -11.11 6.54 23.37
C TYR A 251 -11.94 5.28 23.61
N ASN A 252 -13.14 5.26 23.05
CA ASN A 252 -14.02 4.11 23.05
C ASN A 252 -14.63 3.87 21.66
N SER A 253 -15.31 2.73 21.50
CA SER A 253 -15.88 2.29 20.22
C SER A 253 -16.77 3.30 19.48
N SER A 254 -17.39 4.26 20.18
CA SER A 254 -18.20 5.30 19.52
C SER A 254 -17.39 6.32 18.72
N GLU A 255 -16.07 6.32 18.89
CA GLU A 255 -15.12 7.22 18.23
C GLU A 255 -14.34 6.49 17.12
N THR A 256 -14.65 5.21 16.85
CA THR A 256 -13.89 4.34 15.93
C THR A 256 -14.75 3.90 14.74
N TRP A 257 -14.11 3.62 13.60
CA TRP A 257 -14.80 3.27 12.34
C TRP A 257 -15.16 1.78 12.17
N VAL A 258 -14.75 0.91 13.10
CA VAL A 258 -14.67 -0.55 12.84
C VAL A 258 -15.88 -1.36 13.26
N TYR A 259 -16.92 -0.69 13.77
CA TYR A 259 -18.09 -1.36 14.31
C TYR A 259 -18.77 -2.33 13.30
N GLU A 260 -18.55 -2.22 11.98
CA GLU A 260 -19.46 -2.86 11.00
C GLU A 260 -18.90 -3.63 9.80
N ALA A 261 -17.58 -3.79 9.62
CA ALA A 261 -17.02 -4.30 8.37
C ALA A 261 -16.76 -5.83 8.26
N THR A 262 -16.87 -6.62 9.34
CA THR A 262 -16.24 -7.98 9.38
C THR A 262 -17.14 -9.14 9.82
N ASP A 263 -18.46 -9.12 9.57
CA ASP A 263 -19.44 -10.06 10.17
C ASP A 263 -19.37 -10.15 11.71
N ARG A 264 -18.67 -9.19 12.32
CA ARG A 264 -18.36 -9.10 13.74
C ARG A 264 -18.68 -7.68 14.20
N ILE A 265 -19.22 -7.59 15.40
CA ILE A 265 -19.42 -6.34 16.11
C ILE A 265 -18.21 -6.13 17.00
N TRP A 266 -17.31 -5.22 16.61
CA TRP A 266 -16.14 -4.85 17.40
C TRP A 266 -16.48 -3.73 18.39
N THR A 267 -15.99 -3.84 19.61
CA THR A 267 -16.08 -2.80 20.64
C THR A 267 -14.68 -2.45 21.16
N PRO A 268 -13.87 -1.73 20.36
CA PRO A 268 -12.55 -1.28 20.80
C PRO A 268 -12.68 -0.21 21.88
N SER A 269 -11.69 -0.16 22.77
CA SER A 269 -11.50 0.95 23.70
C SER A 269 -10.04 1.00 24.10
N GLY A 270 -9.49 2.19 24.23
CA GLY A 270 -8.06 2.29 24.42
C GLY A 270 -7.58 3.64 24.88
N ARG A 271 -6.25 3.78 24.82
CA ARG A 271 -5.53 4.99 25.17
C ARG A 271 -4.42 5.22 24.18
N VAL A 272 -4.37 6.45 23.65
CA VAL A 272 -3.26 6.98 22.87
C VAL A 272 -2.48 7.93 23.78
N SER A 273 -1.19 7.69 23.95
CA SER A 273 -0.28 8.61 24.62
C SER A 273 0.86 8.95 23.68
N TYR A 274 1.29 10.21 23.69
CA TYR A 274 2.46 10.62 22.92
C TYR A 274 3.31 11.59 23.71
N ASP A 275 4.60 11.57 23.41
CA ASP A 275 5.59 12.45 24.03
C ASP A 275 6.69 12.75 23.01
N TYR A 276 6.80 14.02 22.63
CA TYR A 276 7.76 14.53 21.66
C TYR A 276 8.61 15.63 22.26
N TYR A 277 9.87 15.65 21.90
CA TYR A 277 10.84 16.67 22.32
C TYR A 277 11.53 17.27 21.12
N LYS A 278 11.74 18.58 21.15
CA LYS A 278 12.46 19.30 20.11
C LYS A 278 13.93 18.87 20.13
N ILE A 279 14.45 18.48 18.97
CA ILE A 279 15.84 18.03 18.80
C ILE A 279 16.60 18.92 17.81
N SER A 280 17.93 18.81 17.81
CA SER A 280 18.76 19.54 16.85
C SER A 280 18.73 18.85 15.48
N TYR A 281 19.10 19.58 14.43
CA TYR A 281 19.27 19.01 13.08
C TYR A 281 20.26 17.84 13.08
N SER A 282 21.40 17.96 13.78
CA SER A 282 22.39 16.89 13.85
C SER A 282 21.84 15.63 14.53
N ASP A 283 21.07 15.78 15.60
CA ASP A 283 20.45 14.65 16.29
C ASP A 283 19.39 14.00 15.40
N ALA A 284 18.61 14.81 14.66
CA ALA A 284 17.57 14.31 13.75
C ALA A 284 18.19 13.47 12.62
N MET A 285 19.25 13.96 11.98
CA MET A 285 19.92 13.23 10.91
C MET A 285 20.59 11.96 11.42
N SER A 286 21.26 12.01 12.58
CA SER A 286 21.85 10.80 13.18
C SER A 286 20.81 9.73 13.51
N GLU A 287 19.62 10.14 13.94
CA GLU A 287 18.53 9.20 14.24
C GLU A 287 17.87 8.65 12.97
N ILE A 288 17.73 9.46 11.92
CA ILE A 288 17.30 9.00 10.59
C ILE A 288 18.29 7.97 10.05
N GLU A 289 19.59 8.28 10.04
CA GLU A 289 20.64 7.35 9.59
C GLU A 289 20.63 6.05 10.40
N ARG A 290 20.40 6.13 11.72
CA ARG A 290 20.26 4.95 12.59
C ARG A 290 19.06 4.10 12.18
N LEU A 291 17.89 4.71 11.99
CA LEU A 291 16.66 4.02 11.61
C LEU A 291 16.76 3.42 10.20
N GLU A 292 17.39 4.10 9.24
CA GLU A 292 17.66 3.58 7.90
C GLU A 292 18.62 2.37 7.95
N ALA A 293 19.67 2.45 8.77
CA ALA A 293 20.58 1.34 8.99
C ALA A 293 19.86 0.17 9.66
N GLU A 294 19.00 0.41 10.64
CA GLU A 294 18.20 -0.64 11.28
C GLU A 294 17.15 -1.22 10.34
N ALA A 295 16.51 -0.43 9.49
CA ALA A 295 15.62 -0.94 8.44
C ALA A 295 16.37 -1.90 7.51
N SER A 296 17.58 -1.50 7.10
CA SER A 296 18.47 -2.31 6.27
C SER A 296 18.99 -3.58 6.97
N VAL A 297 19.04 -3.57 8.31
CA VAL A 297 19.59 -4.63 9.18
C VAL A 297 18.50 -5.43 9.89
N SER A 298 17.21 -5.08 9.75
CA SER A 298 16.05 -5.78 10.34
C SER A 298 15.80 -7.18 9.74
N GLY A 299 16.87 -7.82 9.27
CA GLY A 299 16.96 -9.13 8.66
C GLY A 299 16.57 -9.05 7.21
N SER A 300 17.52 -8.76 6.32
CA SER A 300 17.30 -9.14 4.92
C SER A 300 16.95 -10.63 4.89
N PHE A 301 16.10 -11.04 3.95
CA PHE A 301 15.73 -12.44 3.83
C PHE A 301 16.99 -13.30 3.70
N SER A 302 18.00 -12.80 2.98
CA SER A 302 19.31 -13.47 2.83
C SER A 302 20.05 -13.64 4.15
N GLU A 303 20.02 -12.65 5.04
CA GLU A 303 20.64 -12.76 6.37
C GLU A 303 19.93 -13.82 7.23
N ILE A 304 18.59 -13.86 7.17
CA ILE A 304 17.79 -14.89 7.86
C ILE A 304 18.11 -16.28 7.28
N ALA A 305 18.29 -16.37 5.96
CA ALA A 305 18.59 -17.61 5.25
C ALA A 305 20.07 -18.03 5.27
N GLN A 306 20.98 -17.25 5.86
CA GLN A 306 22.44 -17.49 5.74
C GLN A 306 22.90 -18.89 6.21
N ASN A 307 22.16 -19.50 7.14
CA ASN A 307 22.44 -20.84 7.69
C ASN A 307 21.55 -21.94 7.08
N GLN A 308 20.85 -21.64 5.98
CA GLN A 308 19.97 -22.55 5.26
C GLN A 308 20.67 -23.18 4.04
N PRO A 309 20.13 -24.27 3.45
CA PRO A 309 20.65 -24.83 2.20
C PRO A 309 20.73 -23.78 1.06
N PRO A 310 21.63 -23.95 0.07
CA PRO A 310 21.85 -22.94 -0.98
C PRO A 310 20.58 -22.48 -1.70
N ALA A 311 19.65 -23.38 -2.02
CA ALA A 311 18.40 -23.01 -2.68
C ALA A 311 17.55 -22.02 -1.86
N TRP A 312 17.60 -22.08 -0.53
CA TRP A 312 16.93 -21.12 0.35
C TRP A 312 17.61 -19.75 0.33
N GLN A 313 18.95 -19.72 0.30
CA GLN A 313 19.70 -18.47 0.23
C GLN A 313 19.39 -17.72 -1.08
N GLU A 314 19.31 -18.43 -2.20
CA GLU A 314 18.97 -17.83 -3.50
C GLU A 314 17.48 -17.42 -3.59
N ALA A 315 16.57 -18.18 -2.98
CA ALA A 315 15.16 -17.78 -2.89
C ALA A 315 14.99 -16.51 -2.03
N ALA A 316 15.75 -16.42 -0.94
CA ALA A 316 15.80 -15.24 -0.10
C ALA A 316 16.41 -14.02 -0.81
N ALA A 317 17.45 -14.21 -1.63
CA ALA A 317 18.00 -13.14 -2.47
C ALA A 317 16.98 -12.62 -3.50
N THR A 318 16.14 -13.51 -4.05
CA THR A 318 15.01 -13.10 -4.91
C THR A 318 14.01 -12.22 -4.15
N ALA A 319 13.69 -12.58 -2.90
CA ALA A 319 12.82 -11.77 -2.05
C ALA A 319 13.44 -10.41 -1.68
N ASP A 320 14.75 -10.35 -1.40
CA ASP A 320 15.44 -9.08 -1.14
C ASP A 320 15.42 -8.14 -2.36
N GLU A 321 15.61 -8.67 -3.58
CA GLU A 321 15.53 -7.89 -4.82
C GLU A 321 14.12 -7.30 -5.03
N LEU A 322 13.09 -8.12 -4.82
CA LEU A 322 11.69 -7.69 -4.87
C LEU A 322 11.35 -6.65 -3.80
N GLY A 323 11.84 -6.81 -2.57
CA GLY A 323 11.67 -5.84 -1.48
C GLY A 323 12.31 -4.49 -1.79
N SER A 324 13.46 -4.49 -2.47
CA SER A 324 14.10 -3.26 -2.95
C SER A 324 13.27 -2.53 -4.01
N ILE A 325 12.71 -3.28 -4.98
CA ILE A 325 11.79 -2.73 -5.99
C ILE A 325 10.55 -2.13 -5.32
N ALA A 326 9.93 -2.86 -4.39
CA ALA A 326 8.74 -2.43 -3.65
C ALA A 326 8.95 -1.10 -2.91
N SER A 327 10.00 -1.02 -2.11
CA SER A 327 10.38 0.20 -1.38
C SER A 327 10.62 1.39 -2.31
N THR A 328 11.15 1.12 -3.50
CA THR A 328 11.39 2.17 -4.49
C THR A 328 10.08 2.69 -5.10
N ILE A 329 9.13 1.79 -5.39
CA ILE A 329 7.80 2.13 -5.92
C ILE A 329 7.03 3.01 -4.93
N ASP A 330 7.14 2.74 -3.63
CA ASP A 330 6.54 3.62 -2.62
C ASP A 330 7.08 5.06 -2.71
N GLY A 331 8.39 5.23 -2.91
CA GLY A 331 9.00 6.54 -3.14
C GLY A 331 8.51 7.23 -4.42
N LEU A 332 8.21 6.46 -5.48
CA LEU A 332 7.59 6.99 -6.70
C LEU A 332 6.13 7.38 -6.50
N ASN A 333 5.40 6.58 -5.73
CA ASN A 333 4.02 6.87 -5.38
C ASN A 333 3.93 8.20 -4.63
N ASP A 334 4.83 8.44 -3.67
CA ASP A 334 4.96 9.72 -2.97
C ASP A 334 5.12 10.90 -3.93
N ILE A 335 6.03 10.79 -4.91
CA ILE A 335 6.19 11.82 -5.96
C ILE A 335 4.88 12.00 -6.73
N SER A 336 4.24 10.91 -7.14
CA SER A 336 2.97 10.97 -7.86
C SER A 336 1.85 11.62 -7.05
N THR A 337 1.87 11.52 -5.71
CA THR A 337 0.91 12.24 -4.85
C THR A 337 1.25 13.72 -4.68
N LEU A 338 2.53 14.06 -4.78
CA LEU A 338 3.03 15.43 -4.61
C LEU A 338 2.70 16.32 -5.81
N VAL A 339 2.90 15.80 -7.03
CA VAL A 339 2.74 16.55 -8.28
C VAL A 339 1.49 16.08 -9.02
N LEU A 340 0.41 16.87 -8.88
CA LEU A 340 -0.85 16.58 -9.55
C LEU A 340 -0.98 17.40 -10.85
N PRO A 341 -1.31 16.78 -11.99
CA PRO A 341 -1.47 17.46 -13.28
C PRO A 341 -2.43 18.66 -13.22
N GLN A 342 -3.54 18.53 -12.47
CA GLN A 342 -4.55 19.58 -12.30
C GLN A 342 -4.09 20.76 -11.44
N ASP A 343 -3.01 20.60 -10.68
CA ASP A 343 -2.47 21.65 -9.82
C ASP A 343 -1.44 22.51 -10.55
N ILE A 344 -1.06 22.17 -11.79
CA ILE A 344 -0.11 22.94 -12.59
C ILE A 344 -0.85 24.01 -13.38
N ARG A 345 -0.67 25.25 -12.97
CA ARG A 345 -1.36 26.44 -13.49
C ARG A 345 -0.39 27.44 -14.10
N ASP A 346 0.87 27.40 -13.67
CA ASP A 346 1.91 28.30 -14.16
C ASP A 346 3.24 27.59 -14.42
N ALA A 347 4.19 28.35 -14.96
CA ALA A 347 5.52 27.84 -15.32
C ALA A 347 6.35 27.41 -14.11
N VAL A 348 6.09 27.96 -12.92
CA VAL A 348 6.85 27.65 -11.70
C VAL A 348 6.40 26.31 -11.15
N GLU A 349 5.10 26.05 -11.14
CA GLU A 349 4.53 24.73 -10.79
C GLU A 349 4.98 23.66 -11.80
N ALA A 350 4.98 23.99 -13.09
CA ALA A 350 5.46 23.07 -14.14
C ALA A 350 6.94 22.72 -13.97
N MET A 351 7.77 23.72 -13.66
CA MET A 351 9.19 23.53 -13.40
C MET A 351 9.44 22.75 -12.11
N ASN A 352 8.72 23.03 -11.02
CA ASN A 352 8.83 22.26 -9.78
C ASN A 352 8.49 20.79 -10.01
N ALA A 353 7.44 20.50 -10.79
CA ALA A 353 7.10 19.14 -11.14
C ALA A 353 8.16 18.48 -12.03
N ALA A 354 8.69 19.20 -13.03
CA ALA A 354 9.78 18.71 -13.86
C ALA A 354 11.05 18.43 -13.05
N GLU A 355 11.38 19.26 -12.07
CA GLU A 355 12.54 19.06 -11.19
C GLU A 355 12.38 17.87 -10.25
N ALA A 356 11.17 17.69 -9.69
CA ALA A 356 10.82 16.53 -8.87
C ALA A 356 10.87 15.23 -9.71
N LEU A 357 10.45 15.25 -10.97
CA LEU A 357 10.62 14.07 -11.82
C LEU A 357 12.10 13.85 -12.19
N ALA A 358 12.80 14.87 -12.67
CA ALA A 358 14.12 14.72 -13.30
C ALA A 358 15.24 14.27 -12.34
N ASN A 359 15.12 14.57 -11.04
CA ASN A 359 16.25 14.48 -10.11
C ASN A 359 16.06 13.49 -8.96
N GLU A 360 14.90 12.87 -8.84
CA GLU A 360 14.61 12.02 -7.69
C GLU A 360 15.38 10.69 -7.70
N LYS A 361 15.98 10.38 -6.54
CA LYS A 361 16.83 9.21 -6.34
C LYS A 361 16.04 7.92 -6.57
N PHE A 362 14.79 7.87 -6.10
CA PHE A 362 13.90 6.72 -6.25
C PHE A 362 13.70 6.30 -7.71
N ILE A 363 13.64 7.24 -8.65
CA ILE A 363 13.46 6.86 -10.07
C ILE A 363 14.73 6.19 -10.61
N ARG A 364 15.92 6.65 -10.20
CA ARG A 364 17.19 6.00 -10.56
C ARG A 364 17.35 4.64 -9.87
N ASP A 365 17.01 4.56 -8.60
CA ASP A 365 17.08 3.30 -7.85
C ASP A 365 16.11 2.26 -8.46
N LEU A 366 14.93 2.67 -8.95
CA LEU A 366 14.00 1.74 -9.61
C LEU A 366 14.61 1.21 -10.90
N VAL A 367 15.27 2.10 -11.65
CA VAL A 367 15.99 1.74 -12.87
C VAL A 367 17.07 0.70 -12.60
N ASP A 368 17.84 0.88 -11.54
CA ASP A 368 18.92 -0.02 -11.17
C ASP A 368 18.39 -1.35 -10.58
N ASN A 369 17.28 -1.30 -9.84
CA ASN A 369 16.68 -2.44 -9.14
C ASN A 369 15.76 -3.30 -10.02
N ALA A 370 15.09 -2.74 -11.03
CA ALA A 370 14.19 -3.49 -11.93
C ALA A 370 14.93 -4.49 -12.85
N GLY A 371 16.27 -4.52 -12.77
CA GLY A 371 17.11 -5.61 -13.27
C GLY A 371 18.25 -5.14 -14.18
N PRO A 372 19.42 -5.83 -14.16
CA PRO A 372 20.60 -5.46 -14.94
C PRO A 372 20.45 -5.60 -16.46
N ALA A 373 19.34 -6.16 -16.94
CA ALA A 373 19.05 -6.34 -18.36
C ALA A 373 18.48 -5.08 -19.05
N SER A 374 17.96 -4.11 -18.30
CA SER A 374 17.36 -2.89 -18.87
C SER A 374 18.35 -2.05 -19.69
N ALA A 375 19.65 -2.12 -19.37
CA ALA A 375 20.68 -1.39 -20.11
C ALA A 375 21.19 -2.10 -21.39
N SER A 376 20.82 -3.37 -21.64
CA SER A 376 21.38 -4.17 -22.75
C SER A 376 20.42 -5.12 -23.47
N ALA A 377 19.18 -5.28 -23.00
CA ALA A 377 18.17 -6.08 -23.68
C ALA A 377 17.72 -5.38 -24.97
N SER A 378 17.98 -6.02 -26.12
CA SER A 378 17.56 -5.52 -27.43
C SER A 378 16.05 -5.59 -27.66
N THR A 379 15.29 -6.26 -26.78
CA THR A 379 13.83 -6.43 -26.81
C THR A 379 13.27 -6.78 -25.42
N GLU A 380 12.04 -6.35 -25.12
CA GLU A 380 11.29 -6.63 -23.86
C GLU A 380 11.15 -8.14 -23.53
N ASN A 381 11.32 -9.03 -24.52
CA ASN A 381 11.08 -10.46 -24.38
C ASN A 381 12.19 -11.27 -23.69
N ASP A 382 13.38 -10.70 -23.47
CA ASP A 382 14.56 -11.43 -22.95
C ASP A 382 14.97 -11.03 -21.52
N VAL A 383 14.08 -10.37 -20.77
CA VAL A 383 14.35 -9.90 -19.40
C VAL A 383 14.14 -11.05 -18.39
N GLU A 384 15.22 -11.45 -17.70
CA GLU A 384 15.20 -12.37 -16.56
C GLU A 384 16.14 -11.85 -15.47
N SER A 385 15.66 -11.78 -14.22
CA SER A 385 16.45 -11.34 -13.07
C SER A 385 17.71 -12.20 -12.88
N ALA A 386 18.77 -11.60 -12.35
CA ALA A 386 19.97 -12.34 -11.97
C ALA A 386 19.69 -13.31 -10.81
N ALA A 387 18.88 -12.90 -9.83
CA ALA A 387 18.52 -13.75 -8.68
C ALA A 387 17.72 -14.99 -9.13
N THR A 388 16.71 -14.81 -10.00
CA THR A 388 15.91 -15.94 -10.52
C THR A 388 16.75 -16.95 -11.30
N ARG A 389 17.72 -16.48 -12.11
CA ARG A 389 18.66 -17.37 -12.84
C ARG A 389 19.59 -18.12 -11.90
N SER A 390 20.09 -17.44 -10.87
CA SER A 390 20.93 -18.05 -9.85
C SER A 390 20.18 -19.16 -9.10
N LEU A 391 18.95 -18.87 -8.67
CA LEU A 391 18.05 -19.82 -8.03
C LEU A 391 17.78 -21.05 -8.90
N GLU A 392 17.48 -20.87 -10.20
CA GLU A 392 17.29 -21.98 -11.13
C GLU A 392 18.52 -22.90 -11.19
N GLY A 393 19.72 -22.31 -11.33
CA GLY A 393 20.97 -23.05 -11.38
C GLY A 393 21.17 -23.92 -10.13
N VAL A 394 21.00 -23.33 -8.95
CA VAL A 394 21.14 -24.03 -7.67
C VAL A 394 20.09 -25.12 -7.47
N ILE A 395 18.85 -24.90 -7.93
CA ILE A 395 17.77 -25.90 -7.89
C ILE A 395 18.07 -27.09 -8.81
N ILE A 396 18.57 -26.83 -10.02
CA ILE A 396 18.95 -27.91 -10.96
C ILE A 396 20.09 -28.74 -10.37
N GLU A 397 21.11 -28.10 -9.81
CA GLU A 397 22.24 -28.78 -9.20
C GLU A 397 21.77 -29.66 -8.03
N SER A 398 21.08 -29.07 -7.05
CA SER A 398 20.62 -29.77 -5.84
C SER A 398 19.65 -30.92 -6.12
N SER A 399 18.73 -30.77 -7.07
CA SER A 399 17.76 -31.81 -7.42
C SER A 399 18.38 -32.99 -8.20
N SER A 400 19.53 -32.76 -8.84
CA SER A 400 20.23 -33.76 -9.67
C SER A 400 21.27 -34.59 -8.93
N GLU A 401 21.56 -34.28 -7.66
CA GLU A 401 22.58 -34.98 -6.88
C GLU A 401 22.26 -36.46 -6.65
N ASP A 402 23.28 -37.31 -6.79
CA ASP A 402 23.18 -38.73 -6.46
C ASP A 402 22.86 -38.91 -4.97
N GLY A 403 21.63 -39.35 -4.68
CA GLY A 403 21.14 -39.51 -3.31
C GLY A 403 20.21 -38.38 -2.83
N ALA A 404 19.87 -37.42 -3.69
CA ALA A 404 18.88 -36.39 -3.36
C ALA A 404 17.56 -36.99 -2.85
N GLY A 405 17.02 -36.37 -1.80
CA GLY A 405 15.73 -36.71 -1.21
C GLY A 405 14.55 -36.49 -2.15
N ILE A 406 13.35 -36.81 -1.68
CA ILE A 406 12.11 -36.65 -2.44
C ILE A 406 11.77 -35.17 -2.60
N GLN A 407 11.83 -34.38 -1.52
CA GLN A 407 11.52 -32.95 -1.53
C GLN A 407 12.54 -32.17 -2.36
N GLN A 408 13.83 -32.52 -2.25
CA GLN A 408 14.88 -31.98 -3.13
C GLN A 408 14.64 -32.24 -4.61
N LYS A 409 14.00 -33.35 -4.97
CA LYS A 409 13.65 -33.63 -6.38
C LYS A 409 12.41 -32.86 -6.82
N ASN A 410 11.42 -32.74 -5.93
CA ASN A 410 10.16 -32.05 -6.21
C ASN A 410 10.33 -30.54 -6.37
N ILE A 411 11.35 -29.94 -5.74
CA ILE A 411 11.56 -28.48 -5.80
C ILE A 411 11.74 -27.96 -7.21
N LYS A 412 12.33 -28.76 -8.09
CA LYS A 412 12.48 -28.40 -9.49
C LYS A 412 11.11 -28.23 -10.16
N ASP A 413 10.17 -29.13 -9.90
CA ASP A 413 8.85 -29.08 -10.50
C ASP A 413 8.06 -27.88 -9.94
N SER A 414 8.05 -27.70 -8.62
CA SER A 414 7.41 -26.53 -7.99
C SER A 414 8.00 -25.19 -8.44
N PHE A 415 9.32 -25.11 -8.61
CA PHE A 415 9.97 -23.90 -9.14
C PHE A 415 9.67 -23.69 -10.62
N THR A 416 9.61 -24.76 -11.42
CA THR A 416 9.27 -24.68 -12.85
C THR A 416 7.87 -24.09 -13.06
N ASP A 417 6.94 -24.37 -12.14
CA ASP A 417 5.59 -23.82 -12.19
C ASP A 417 5.54 -22.30 -11.86
N VAL A 418 6.32 -21.83 -10.88
CA VAL A 418 6.29 -20.42 -10.44
C VAL A 418 7.23 -19.51 -11.24
N LYS A 419 8.31 -20.06 -11.80
CA LYS A 419 9.33 -19.30 -12.55
C LYS A 419 8.76 -18.38 -13.64
N PRO A 420 7.78 -18.81 -14.48
CA PRO A 420 7.22 -17.96 -15.52
C PRO A 420 6.59 -16.68 -14.96
N TYR A 421 5.87 -16.78 -13.83
CA TYR A 421 5.22 -15.64 -13.19
C TYR A 421 6.24 -14.66 -12.60
N LEU A 422 7.28 -15.16 -11.91
CA LEU A 422 8.37 -14.30 -11.44
C LEU A 422 9.05 -13.58 -12.61
N THR A 423 9.30 -14.30 -13.71
CA THR A 423 9.91 -13.71 -14.91
C THR A 423 9.03 -12.61 -15.53
N GLU A 424 7.71 -12.83 -15.55
CA GLU A 424 6.74 -11.85 -16.03
C GLU A 424 6.67 -10.62 -15.11
N LEU A 425 6.62 -10.80 -13.80
CA LEU A 425 6.65 -9.70 -12.82
C LEU A 425 7.88 -8.80 -13.01
N TYR A 426 9.09 -9.39 -13.14
CA TYR A 426 10.30 -8.62 -13.43
C TYR A 426 10.26 -7.93 -14.80
N ARG A 427 9.65 -8.58 -15.81
CA ARG A 427 9.48 -7.97 -17.13
C ARG A 427 8.57 -6.74 -17.07
N ASP A 428 7.48 -6.83 -16.31
CA ASP A 428 6.54 -5.72 -16.14
C ASP A 428 7.20 -4.55 -15.41
N TYR A 429 7.97 -4.82 -14.35
CA TYR A 429 8.78 -3.79 -13.70
C TYR A 429 9.81 -3.16 -14.63
N ALA A 430 10.47 -3.96 -15.47
CA ALA A 430 11.41 -3.44 -16.47
C ALA A 430 10.70 -2.57 -17.52
N SER A 431 9.48 -2.93 -17.94
CA SER A 431 8.67 -2.12 -18.86
C SER A 431 8.30 -0.77 -18.23
N VAL A 432 7.83 -0.77 -16.98
CA VAL A 432 7.57 0.47 -16.23
C VAL A 432 8.82 1.33 -16.14
N SER A 433 9.93 0.72 -15.72
CA SER A 433 11.23 1.39 -15.60
C SER A 433 11.64 2.06 -16.91
N GLN A 434 11.54 1.35 -18.05
CA GLN A 434 11.87 1.89 -19.36
C GLN A 434 10.97 3.07 -19.77
N LYS A 435 9.66 2.99 -19.50
CA LYS A 435 8.72 4.08 -19.79
C LYS A 435 9.01 5.30 -18.92
N LEU A 436 9.24 5.10 -17.62
CA LEU A 436 9.64 6.17 -16.71
C LEU A 436 10.95 6.83 -17.17
N GLN A 437 11.95 6.05 -17.62
CA GLN A 437 13.17 6.62 -18.21
C GLN A 437 12.89 7.48 -19.44
N ASN A 438 11.98 7.07 -20.31
CA ASN A 438 11.62 7.84 -21.51
C ASN A 438 10.94 9.16 -21.12
N ILE A 439 10.01 9.13 -20.16
CA ILE A 439 9.38 10.33 -19.59
C ILE A 439 10.46 11.26 -19.03
N LEU A 440 11.41 10.72 -18.26
CA LEU A 440 12.51 11.52 -17.70
C LEU A 440 13.41 12.13 -18.77
N ALA A 441 13.75 11.37 -19.81
CA ALA A 441 14.53 11.87 -20.92
C ALA A 441 13.79 13.01 -21.63
N GLN A 442 12.48 12.86 -21.85
CA GLN A 442 11.62 13.89 -22.44
C GLN A 442 11.52 15.13 -21.56
N VAL A 443 11.25 14.98 -20.26
CA VAL A 443 11.25 16.08 -19.28
C VAL A 443 12.59 16.83 -19.35
N ARG A 444 13.72 16.12 -19.39
CA ARG A 444 15.05 16.73 -19.46
C ARG A 444 15.31 17.43 -20.80
N GLU A 445 14.83 16.90 -21.90
CA GLU A 445 14.96 17.48 -23.25
C GLU A 445 14.11 18.77 -23.36
N ASP A 446 12.81 18.68 -23.07
CA ASP A 446 11.89 19.82 -23.13
C ASP A 446 12.29 20.94 -22.16
N TYR A 447 12.84 20.56 -20.99
CA TYR A 447 13.41 21.49 -20.01
C TYR A 447 14.73 22.13 -20.46
N SER A 448 15.48 21.48 -21.36
CA SER A 448 16.72 22.05 -21.91
C SER A 448 16.45 23.03 -23.04
N ASP A 449 15.38 22.81 -23.81
CA ASP A 449 15.06 23.60 -24.99
C ASP A 449 14.15 24.82 -24.69
N GLY A 450 13.79 25.03 -23.41
CA GLY A 450 12.85 26.09 -23.01
C GLY A 450 11.43 25.87 -23.55
N ALA A 451 11.13 24.63 -23.99
CA ALA A 451 9.85 24.23 -24.57
C ALA A 451 8.83 23.76 -23.52
N LEU A 452 9.18 23.89 -22.24
CA LEU A 452 8.35 23.46 -21.12
C LEU A 452 7.08 24.32 -21.02
N SER A 453 6.01 23.86 -21.65
CA SER A 453 4.67 24.42 -21.44
C SER A 453 3.98 23.69 -20.30
N VAL A 454 3.03 24.37 -19.66
CA VAL A 454 2.13 23.75 -18.65
C VAL A 454 1.49 22.49 -19.23
N ASP A 455 0.96 22.57 -20.45
CA ASP A 455 0.30 21.45 -21.13
C ASP A 455 1.25 20.25 -21.37
N THR A 456 2.50 20.51 -21.76
CA THR A 456 3.52 19.47 -21.98
C THR A 456 3.81 18.71 -20.68
N ILE A 457 4.05 19.44 -19.58
CA ILE A 457 4.35 18.82 -18.29
C ILE A 457 3.15 18.10 -17.70
N SER A 458 1.95 18.68 -17.80
CA SER A 458 0.73 18.00 -17.36
C SER A 458 0.54 16.67 -18.08
N GLY A 459 0.77 16.60 -19.40
CA GLY A 459 0.71 15.34 -20.16
C GLY A 459 1.77 14.32 -19.71
N LEU A 460 3.02 14.75 -19.51
CA LEU A 460 4.09 13.86 -19.03
C LEU A 460 3.84 13.36 -17.61
N LEU A 461 3.20 14.16 -16.76
CA LEU A 461 2.79 13.75 -15.42
C LEU A 461 1.64 12.76 -15.45
N ASP A 462 0.66 12.92 -16.35
CA ASP A 462 -0.39 11.92 -16.55
C ASP A 462 0.22 10.56 -16.91
N GLU A 463 1.15 10.54 -17.89
CA GLU A 463 1.87 9.31 -18.27
C GLU A 463 2.70 8.74 -17.11
N PHE A 464 3.42 9.60 -16.36
CA PHE A 464 4.20 9.18 -15.20
C PHE A 464 3.31 8.51 -14.16
N ARG A 465 2.17 9.13 -13.82
CA ARG A 465 1.23 8.62 -12.83
C ARG A 465 0.63 7.30 -13.27
N GLU A 466 0.28 7.15 -14.55
CA GLU A 466 -0.23 5.89 -15.08
C GLU A 466 0.79 4.76 -14.86
N GLN A 467 2.07 5.03 -15.13
CA GLN A 467 3.13 4.03 -14.92
C GLN A 467 3.38 3.74 -13.43
N VAL A 468 3.33 4.76 -12.57
CA VAL A 468 3.45 4.57 -11.11
C VAL A 468 2.27 3.78 -10.56
N GLN A 469 1.04 4.06 -10.99
CA GLN A 469 -0.15 3.31 -10.60
C GLN A 469 -0.07 1.85 -11.04
N TYR A 470 0.41 1.60 -12.27
CA TYR A 470 0.66 0.24 -12.72
C TYR A 470 1.71 -0.46 -11.84
N ALA A 471 2.82 0.21 -11.51
CA ALA A 471 3.82 -0.34 -10.58
C ALA A 471 3.27 -0.60 -9.17
N VAL A 472 2.42 0.28 -8.64
CA VAL A 472 1.75 0.06 -7.35
C VAL A 472 0.88 -1.21 -7.39
N LYS A 473 0.15 -1.46 -8.48
CA LYS A 473 -0.60 -2.71 -8.67
C LYS A 473 0.31 -3.94 -8.68
N LEU A 474 1.46 -3.88 -9.35
CA LEU A 474 2.46 -4.96 -9.29
C LEU A 474 3.00 -5.15 -7.87
N ASN A 475 3.12 -4.06 -7.11
CA ASN A 475 3.64 -4.08 -5.76
C ASN A 475 2.71 -4.81 -4.77
N GLU A 476 1.39 -4.75 -4.96
CA GLU A 476 0.43 -5.50 -4.13
C GLU A 476 0.68 -7.02 -4.16
N THR A 477 0.98 -7.55 -5.35
CA THR A 477 1.37 -8.96 -5.52
C THR A 477 2.72 -9.23 -4.86
N THR A 478 3.65 -8.28 -5.00
CA THR A 478 5.02 -8.36 -4.45
C THR A 478 5.01 -8.38 -2.92
N GLU A 479 4.22 -7.53 -2.27
CA GLU A 479 4.09 -7.51 -0.81
C GLU A 479 3.55 -8.84 -0.26
N THR A 480 2.62 -9.45 -0.98
CA THR A 480 2.06 -10.77 -0.60
C THR A 480 3.13 -11.86 -0.64
N ILE A 481 3.94 -11.94 -1.71
CA ILE A 481 5.00 -12.95 -1.81
C ILE A 481 6.13 -12.72 -0.79
N LEU A 482 6.45 -11.45 -0.47
CA LEU A 482 7.40 -11.09 0.60
C LEU A 482 6.87 -11.49 1.98
N ALA A 483 5.57 -11.30 2.22
CA ALA A 483 4.91 -11.74 3.43
C ALA A 483 4.97 -13.28 3.59
N ASP A 484 4.70 -14.02 2.51
CA ASP A 484 4.81 -15.48 2.52
C ASP A 484 6.25 -15.94 2.82
N ALA A 485 7.25 -15.34 2.17
CA ALA A 485 8.65 -15.64 2.41
C ALA A 485 9.03 -15.43 3.88
N TRP A 486 8.58 -14.32 4.45
CA TRP A 486 8.83 -13.96 5.85
C TRP A 486 8.29 -15.02 6.80
N VAL A 487 7.02 -15.39 6.64
CA VAL A 487 6.36 -16.39 7.48
C VAL A 487 7.09 -17.72 7.42
N VAL A 488 7.48 -18.19 6.23
CA VAL A 488 8.17 -19.48 6.11
C VAL A 488 9.58 -19.43 6.69
N LEU A 489 10.35 -18.38 6.41
CA LEU A 489 11.72 -18.24 6.89
C LEU A 489 11.79 -18.06 8.40
N TYR A 490 10.88 -17.28 8.98
CA TYR A 490 10.81 -17.09 10.43
C TYR A 490 10.44 -18.40 11.15
N GLY A 491 9.41 -19.10 10.67
CA GLY A 491 9.04 -20.41 11.20
C GLY A 491 10.17 -21.43 11.12
N LEU A 492 10.95 -21.43 10.03
CA LEU A 492 12.14 -22.27 9.89
C LEU A 492 13.25 -21.93 10.90
N ASN A 493 13.44 -20.64 11.19
CA ASN A 493 14.42 -20.19 12.18
C ASN A 493 14.04 -20.67 13.60
N ASP A 494 12.74 -20.62 13.92
CA ASP A 494 12.21 -21.06 15.22
C ASP A 494 12.22 -22.60 15.39
N MET A 495 12.19 -23.36 14.30
CA MET A 495 12.30 -24.83 14.32
C MET A 495 13.68 -25.35 14.76
N GLY A 496 14.73 -24.52 14.72
CA GLY A 496 16.08 -24.91 15.09
C GLY A 496 16.75 -25.89 14.12
N ASP A 497 17.50 -26.86 14.63
CA ASP A 497 18.27 -27.82 13.82
C ASP A 497 17.36 -28.90 13.20
N VAL A 498 16.69 -28.56 12.09
CA VAL A 498 15.96 -29.51 11.23
C VAL A 498 16.82 -29.97 10.05
N ASP A 499 16.60 -31.20 9.59
CA ASP A 499 17.36 -31.81 8.50
C ASP A 499 17.07 -31.15 7.14
N PRO A 500 17.98 -31.26 6.16
CA PRO A 500 17.82 -30.59 4.86
C PRO A 500 16.53 -30.94 4.13
N GLU A 501 16.07 -32.19 4.17
CA GLU A 501 14.89 -32.64 3.41
C GLU A 501 13.62 -31.95 3.91
N THR A 502 13.50 -31.76 5.22
CA THR A 502 12.42 -30.96 5.83
C THR A 502 12.45 -29.51 5.32
N ARG A 503 13.64 -28.89 5.25
CA ARG A 503 13.80 -27.52 4.75
C ARG A 503 13.41 -27.40 3.27
N TYR A 504 13.74 -28.38 2.43
CA TYR A 504 13.29 -28.40 1.03
C TYR A 504 11.77 -28.59 0.92
N GLY A 505 11.15 -29.34 1.83
CA GLY A 505 9.69 -29.44 1.91
C GLY A 505 9.01 -28.11 2.14
N GLU A 506 9.54 -27.27 3.03
CA GLU A 506 9.02 -25.91 3.26
C GLU A 506 9.26 -24.98 2.05
N LEU A 507 10.35 -25.15 1.31
CA LEU A 507 10.61 -24.36 0.09
C LEU A 507 9.62 -24.72 -1.02
N ASN A 508 9.27 -26.00 -1.17
CA ASN A 508 8.22 -26.44 -2.09
C ASN A 508 6.87 -25.82 -1.73
N ARG A 509 6.57 -25.74 -0.43
CA ARG A 509 5.37 -25.07 0.06
C ARG A 509 5.38 -23.57 -0.30
N LEU A 510 6.51 -22.89 -0.11
CA LEU A 510 6.64 -21.47 -0.47
C LEU A 510 6.34 -21.25 -1.97
N PHE A 511 6.97 -22.01 -2.87
CA PHE A 511 6.72 -21.87 -4.30
C PHE A 511 5.29 -22.18 -4.71
N SER A 512 4.65 -23.14 -4.03
CA SER A 512 3.23 -23.44 -4.26
C SER A 512 2.35 -22.26 -3.87
N VAL A 513 2.60 -21.65 -2.70
CA VAL A 513 1.82 -20.49 -2.24
C VAL A 513 2.05 -19.29 -3.17
N TRP A 514 3.28 -19.03 -3.61
CA TRP A 514 3.56 -17.97 -4.57
C TRP A 514 2.85 -18.17 -5.90
N LYS A 515 2.81 -19.40 -6.42
CA LYS A 515 2.06 -19.72 -7.64
C LYS A 515 0.59 -19.34 -7.48
N ASP A 516 -0.06 -19.76 -6.39
CA ASP A 516 -1.45 -19.43 -6.12
C ASP A 516 -1.65 -17.90 -6.08
N THR A 517 -0.73 -17.17 -5.44
CA THR A 517 -0.75 -15.70 -5.37
C THR A 517 -0.69 -15.06 -6.75
N PHE A 518 0.19 -15.55 -7.64
CA PHE A 518 0.30 -15.04 -9.01
C PHE A 518 -0.92 -15.36 -9.87
N GLU A 519 -1.47 -16.57 -9.76
CA GLU A 519 -2.67 -16.98 -10.48
C GLU A 519 -3.89 -16.11 -10.10
N ILE A 520 -4.02 -15.74 -8.82
CA ILE A 520 -5.06 -14.82 -8.35
C ILE A 520 -4.84 -13.41 -8.94
N ALA A 521 -3.62 -12.88 -8.84
CA ALA A 521 -3.29 -11.55 -9.33
C ALA A 521 -3.55 -11.39 -10.84
N ALA A 522 -3.19 -12.41 -11.63
CA ALA A 522 -3.39 -12.41 -13.08
C ALA A 522 -4.87 -12.38 -13.51
N ASN A 523 -5.79 -12.76 -12.62
CA ASN A 523 -7.22 -12.79 -12.91
C ASN A 523 -8.00 -11.63 -12.23
N THR A 524 -7.28 -10.60 -11.74
CA THR A 524 -7.87 -9.45 -11.03
C THR A 524 -7.56 -8.12 -11.73
N ASP A 525 -8.61 -7.38 -12.09
CA ASP A 525 -8.55 -6.03 -12.63
C ASP A 525 -9.11 -5.00 -11.64
N ILE A 526 -8.37 -3.92 -11.41
CA ILE A 526 -8.72 -2.86 -10.45
C ILE A 526 -8.53 -1.50 -11.12
N ASP A 527 -9.60 -0.71 -11.17
CA ASP A 527 -9.56 0.73 -11.48
C ASP A 527 -10.73 1.40 -10.73
N ILE A 528 -10.42 1.94 -9.56
CA ILE A 528 -11.42 2.60 -8.71
C ILE A 528 -11.82 3.99 -9.24
N MET A 529 -11.17 4.54 -10.26
CA MET A 529 -11.43 5.90 -10.76
C MET A 529 -12.17 5.92 -12.08
N GLN A 530 -11.75 5.11 -13.06
CA GLN A 530 -12.35 5.04 -14.40
C GLN A 530 -13.19 3.77 -14.61
N GLY A 531 -12.92 2.74 -13.83
CA GLY A 531 -13.56 1.43 -13.93
C GLY A 531 -12.89 0.49 -14.91
N VAL A 532 -13.17 -0.79 -14.73
CA VAL A 532 -12.69 -1.90 -15.55
C VAL A 532 -13.83 -2.55 -16.32
N GLU A 533 -13.49 -3.35 -17.33
CA GLU A 533 -14.48 -4.13 -18.06
C GLU A 533 -15.00 -5.32 -17.22
N THR A 534 -16.19 -5.80 -17.57
CA THR A 534 -16.74 -7.04 -17.00
C THR A 534 -15.86 -8.23 -17.38
N PRO A 535 -15.53 -9.14 -16.44
CA PRO A 535 -14.64 -10.25 -16.75
C PRO A 535 -15.28 -11.17 -17.79
N ALA A 536 -14.45 -11.72 -18.67
CA ALA A 536 -14.92 -12.59 -19.73
C ALA A 536 -15.67 -13.80 -19.15
N GLY A 537 -16.88 -14.05 -19.65
CA GLY A 537 -17.71 -15.16 -19.20
C GLY A 537 -18.64 -14.87 -18.01
N TYR A 538 -18.55 -13.67 -17.41
CA TYR A 538 -19.45 -13.26 -16.33
C TYR A 538 -20.93 -13.47 -16.72
N PRO A 539 -21.71 -14.19 -15.91
CA PRO A 539 -23.08 -14.54 -16.26
C PRO A 539 -24.06 -13.42 -15.87
N ASP A 540 -24.11 -12.36 -16.69
CA ASP A 540 -25.00 -11.19 -16.53
C ASP A 540 -26.48 -11.56 -16.32
N ASN A 541 -26.90 -12.75 -16.78
CA ASN A 541 -28.25 -13.26 -16.61
C ASN A 541 -28.56 -13.77 -15.19
N ILE A 542 -27.55 -13.95 -14.34
CA ILE A 542 -27.69 -14.41 -12.95
C ILE A 542 -27.83 -13.19 -12.03
N VAL A 543 -26.77 -12.39 -11.94
CA VAL A 543 -26.75 -11.11 -11.25
C VAL A 543 -26.27 -10.04 -12.24
N PRO A 544 -27.16 -9.25 -12.85
CA PRO A 544 -26.81 -8.18 -13.77
C PRO A 544 -26.22 -6.99 -13.01
N ILE A 545 -25.31 -6.28 -13.68
CA ILE A 545 -24.77 -5.00 -13.23
C ILE A 545 -25.86 -3.92 -13.33
N ILE A 546 -26.02 -3.11 -12.29
CA ILE A 546 -27.00 -2.02 -12.26
C ILE A 546 -26.60 -0.90 -13.22
N ASP A 547 -27.59 -0.31 -13.91
CA ASP A 547 -27.36 0.76 -14.89
C ASP A 547 -26.59 1.94 -14.28
N GLY A 548 -25.60 2.45 -15.01
CA GLY A 548 -24.78 3.59 -14.61
C GLY A 548 -23.81 3.30 -13.46
N ALA A 549 -23.67 2.05 -13.04
CA ALA A 549 -22.51 1.61 -12.26
C ALA A 549 -21.32 1.35 -13.18
N PHE A 550 -20.12 1.64 -12.69
CA PHE A 550 -18.89 1.12 -13.28
C PHE A 550 -18.28 0.10 -12.33
N ILE A 551 -17.55 -0.88 -12.89
CA ILE A 551 -16.87 -1.91 -12.13
C ILE A 551 -15.55 -1.32 -11.66
N ALA A 552 -15.36 -1.16 -10.36
CA ALA A 552 -14.10 -0.72 -9.77
C ALA A 552 -13.10 -1.88 -9.61
N ILE A 553 -13.61 -3.09 -9.38
CA ILE A 553 -12.80 -4.31 -9.23
C ILE A 553 -13.51 -5.45 -9.96
N SER A 554 -12.78 -6.22 -10.76
CA SER A 554 -13.25 -7.41 -11.47
C SER A 554 -12.30 -8.56 -11.22
N GLU A 555 -12.82 -9.68 -10.74
CA GLU A 555 -12.06 -10.91 -10.50
C GLU A 555 -12.75 -12.09 -11.19
N CYS A 556 -11.94 -12.92 -11.84
CA CYS A 556 -12.34 -14.23 -12.36
C CYS A 556 -11.62 -15.32 -11.57
N ILE A 557 -12.34 -16.32 -11.06
CA ILE A 557 -11.78 -17.42 -10.29
C ILE A 557 -11.87 -18.68 -11.15
N PRO A 558 -10.77 -19.14 -11.78
CA PRO A 558 -10.81 -20.29 -12.66
C PRO A 558 -11.35 -21.55 -11.97
N GLY A 559 -12.25 -22.27 -12.62
CA GLY A 559 -12.75 -23.55 -12.12
C GLY A 559 -11.72 -24.68 -12.25
N GLU A 560 -11.57 -25.50 -11.22
CA GLU A 560 -10.74 -26.72 -11.29
C GLU A 560 -11.40 -27.78 -12.20
N ASP A 561 -10.58 -28.54 -12.94
CA ASP A 561 -11.00 -29.72 -13.73
C ASP A 561 -12.17 -29.50 -14.72
N GLY A 562 -12.30 -28.27 -15.26
CA GLY A 562 -13.34 -27.90 -16.22
C GLY A 562 -14.69 -27.55 -15.58
N ALA A 563 -14.72 -27.33 -14.27
CA ALA A 563 -15.83 -26.65 -13.61
C ALA A 563 -16.01 -25.21 -14.15
N PRO A 564 -17.23 -24.63 -14.07
CA PRO A 564 -17.43 -23.22 -14.40
C PRO A 564 -16.56 -22.30 -13.53
N ASP A 565 -16.17 -21.15 -14.06
CA ASP A 565 -15.43 -20.15 -13.30
C ASP A 565 -16.35 -19.44 -12.30
N GLY A 566 -15.77 -18.99 -11.19
CA GLY A 566 -16.38 -18.03 -10.26
C GLY A 566 -16.04 -16.59 -10.63
N TYR A 567 -16.78 -15.64 -10.05
CA TYR A 567 -16.59 -14.22 -10.32
C TYR A 567 -16.80 -13.36 -9.08
N ALA A 568 -16.02 -12.30 -8.92
CA ALA A 568 -16.27 -11.27 -7.93
C ALA A 568 -16.13 -9.88 -8.55
N LEU A 569 -17.17 -9.05 -8.42
CA LEU A 569 -17.19 -7.68 -8.91
C LEU A 569 -17.40 -6.71 -7.75
N THR A 570 -16.68 -5.60 -7.74
CA THR A 570 -17.02 -4.43 -6.93
C THR A 570 -17.39 -3.28 -7.85
N LEU A 571 -18.59 -2.75 -7.70
CA LEU A 571 -19.17 -1.70 -8.52
C LEU A 571 -19.29 -0.41 -7.70
N LYS A 572 -19.15 0.74 -8.38
CA LYS A 572 -19.51 2.05 -7.81
C LYS A 572 -20.62 2.70 -8.61
N THR A 573 -21.57 3.31 -7.92
CA THR A 573 -22.72 3.97 -8.56
C THR A 573 -23.20 5.21 -7.79
N ASN A 574 -23.79 6.14 -8.53
CA ASN A 574 -24.51 7.29 -7.97
C ASN A 574 -25.94 6.94 -7.52
N THR A 575 -26.43 5.75 -7.87
CA THR A 575 -27.70 5.21 -7.36
C THR A 575 -27.64 5.14 -5.84
N ALA A 576 -28.68 5.63 -5.15
CA ALA A 576 -28.70 5.59 -3.70
C ALA A 576 -28.75 4.15 -3.18
N THR A 577 -28.16 3.92 -2.00
CA THR A 577 -27.98 2.57 -1.46
C THR A 577 -29.29 1.80 -1.29
N ASP A 578 -30.36 2.48 -0.88
CA ASP A 578 -31.70 1.91 -0.73
C ASP A 578 -32.37 1.56 -2.06
N GLU A 579 -32.15 2.38 -3.09
CA GLU A 579 -32.63 2.15 -4.45
C GLU A 579 -31.92 0.95 -5.09
N ALA A 580 -30.58 0.90 -5.00
CA ALA A 580 -29.78 -0.23 -5.51
C ALA A 580 -30.14 -1.54 -4.78
N ALA A 581 -30.29 -1.52 -3.46
CA ALA A 581 -30.72 -2.67 -2.68
C ALA A 581 -32.11 -3.18 -3.08
N THR A 582 -33.05 -2.26 -3.29
CA THR A 582 -34.41 -2.58 -3.72
C THR A 582 -34.42 -3.20 -5.12
N TRP A 583 -33.56 -2.73 -6.01
CA TRP A 583 -33.41 -3.27 -7.36
C TRP A 583 -32.97 -4.73 -7.34
N TYR A 584 -31.86 -5.06 -6.66
CA TYR A 584 -31.39 -6.44 -6.52
C TYR A 584 -32.40 -7.34 -5.78
N THR A 585 -33.07 -6.82 -4.75
CA THR A 585 -34.10 -7.57 -4.02
C THR A 585 -35.22 -7.99 -4.95
N ASN A 586 -35.71 -7.07 -5.79
CA ASN A 586 -36.80 -7.39 -6.71
C ASN A 586 -36.40 -8.41 -7.77
N LEU A 587 -35.13 -8.39 -8.18
CA LEU A 587 -34.58 -9.33 -9.13
C LEU A 587 -34.42 -10.74 -8.54
N LEU A 588 -33.92 -10.85 -7.30
CA LEU A 588 -33.41 -12.11 -6.74
C LEU A 588 -34.34 -12.78 -5.71
N LYS A 589 -35.38 -12.10 -5.22
CA LYS A 589 -36.26 -12.60 -4.12
C LYS A 589 -36.97 -13.94 -4.37
N ASN A 590 -37.06 -14.39 -5.61
CA ASN A 590 -37.75 -15.64 -5.97
C ASN A 590 -36.76 -16.79 -6.25
N GLU A 591 -35.46 -16.57 -6.09
CA GLU A 591 -34.43 -17.57 -6.34
C GLU A 591 -34.30 -18.55 -5.16
N GLN A 592 -33.60 -19.66 -5.38
CA GLN A 592 -33.46 -20.71 -4.36
C GLN A 592 -32.65 -20.17 -3.17
N ASP A 593 -33.04 -20.59 -1.96
CA ASP A 593 -32.36 -20.25 -0.70
C ASP A 593 -32.15 -18.74 -0.51
N PHE A 594 -33.03 -17.94 -1.12
CA PHE A 594 -32.93 -16.49 -1.06
C PHE A 594 -33.02 -15.98 0.38
N SER A 595 -32.01 -15.22 0.76
CA SER A 595 -31.95 -14.49 2.01
C SER A 595 -31.65 -13.03 1.70
N SER A 596 -32.30 -12.13 2.43
CA SER A 596 -32.00 -10.71 2.39
C SER A 596 -31.90 -10.17 3.79
N PHE A 597 -30.85 -9.41 4.06
CA PHE A 597 -30.62 -8.73 5.32
C PHE A 597 -30.35 -7.25 5.05
N SER A 598 -30.92 -6.35 5.85
CA SER A 598 -30.64 -4.92 5.73
C SER A 598 -30.46 -4.30 7.11
N TYR A 599 -29.35 -3.59 7.30
CA TYR A 599 -29.03 -2.93 8.57
C TYR A 599 -28.02 -1.80 8.34
N SER A 600 -28.19 -0.67 9.05
CA SER A 600 -27.26 0.48 8.99
C SER A 600 -26.99 1.04 7.58
N GLY A 601 -28.00 1.01 6.70
CA GLY A 601 -27.84 1.48 5.33
C GLY A 601 -27.07 0.54 4.41
N MET A 602 -26.77 -0.70 4.84
CA MET A 602 -26.26 -1.79 4.01
C MET A 602 -27.35 -2.83 3.76
N ALA A 603 -27.37 -3.42 2.57
CA ALA A 603 -28.24 -4.55 2.24
C ALA A 603 -27.43 -5.69 1.62
N THR A 604 -27.55 -6.88 2.17
CA THR A 604 -26.94 -8.10 1.65
C THR A 604 -28.03 -9.06 1.19
N LEU A 605 -27.83 -9.64 0.01
CA LEU A 605 -28.70 -10.62 -0.61
C LEU A 605 -27.88 -11.85 -0.95
N SER A 606 -28.37 -13.03 -0.67
CA SER A 606 -27.73 -14.27 -1.09
C SER A 606 -28.75 -15.29 -1.53
N GLY A 607 -28.30 -16.31 -2.27
CA GLY A 607 -29.12 -17.41 -2.74
C GLY A 607 -28.43 -18.18 -3.84
N VAL A 608 -29.19 -19.06 -4.50
CA VAL A 608 -28.70 -19.91 -5.58
C VAL A 608 -29.52 -19.68 -6.83
N LYS A 609 -28.85 -19.48 -7.96
CA LYS A 609 -29.47 -19.29 -9.28
C LYS A 609 -28.60 -19.87 -10.39
N ASN A 610 -29.19 -20.71 -11.23
CA ASN A 610 -28.57 -21.27 -12.45
C ASN A 610 -27.17 -21.88 -12.25
N GLY A 611 -26.97 -22.63 -11.16
CA GLY A 611 -25.68 -23.30 -10.87
C GLY A 611 -24.64 -22.38 -10.23
N TYR A 612 -25.04 -21.20 -9.74
CA TYR A 612 -24.19 -20.31 -8.96
C TYR A 612 -24.84 -19.98 -7.62
N GLU A 613 -24.04 -20.00 -6.57
CA GLU A 613 -24.33 -19.30 -5.31
C GLU A 613 -23.96 -17.83 -5.52
N PHE A 614 -24.92 -16.94 -5.32
CA PHE A 614 -24.71 -15.50 -5.42
C PHE A 614 -24.71 -14.86 -4.03
N SER A 615 -23.87 -13.83 -3.90
CA SER A 615 -23.91 -12.87 -2.80
C SER A 615 -23.83 -11.46 -3.39
N VAL A 616 -24.77 -10.60 -3.04
CA VAL A 616 -24.79 -9.19 -3.44
C VAL A 616 -24.85 -8.34 -2.19
N MET A 617 -23.89 -7.45 -2.01
CA MET A 617 -23.84 -6.52 -0.90
C MET A 617 -23.85 -5.09 -1.41
N VAL A 618 -24.80 -4.28 -0.94
CA VAL A 618 -25.01 -2.88 -1.34
C VAL A 618 -24.78 -1.99 -0.13
N MET A 619 -23.88 -1.02 -0.22
CA MET A 619 -23.51 -0.13 0.90
C MET A 619 -23.08 1.26 0.46
N ALA A 620 -22.87 2.18 1.40
CA ALA A 620 -22.27 3.48 1.10
C ALA A 620 -20.83 3.32 0.56
N ASN A 621 -20.42 4.21 -0.34
CA ASN A 621 -19.10 4.16 -0.98
C ASN A 621 -17.98 4.52 0.01
N THR A 622 -16.99 3.64 0.11
CA THR A 622 -15.76 3.79 0.92
C THR A 622 -14.48 3.71 0.08
N LEU A 623 -14.59 3.47 -1.24
CA LEU A 623 -13.47 3.30 -2.18
C LEU A 623 -13.05 4.61 -2.87
N GLY A 624 -13.49 5.76 -2.35
CA GLY A 624 -13.25 7.08 -2.97
C GLY A 624 -14.05 7.32 -4.25
N GLY A 625 -13.87 8.51 -4.83
CA GLY A 625 -14.64 8.98 -6.00
C GLY A 625 -15.91 9.75 -5.64
N SER A 626 -16.69 10.12 -6.66
CA SER A 626 -17.90 10.94 -6.50
C SER A 626 -19.16 10.12 -6.19
N GLU A 627 -19.07 8.81 -6.39
CA GLU A 627 -20.16 7.86 -6.28
C GLU A 627 -20.55 7.66 -4.83
N LYS A 628 -21.83 7.37 -4.59
CA LYS A 628 -22.39 7.29 -3.24
C LYS A 628 -22.48 5.87 -2.70
N THR A 629 -22.49 4.88 -3.58
CA THR A 629 -22.82 3.50 -3.24
C THR A 629 -21.82 2.55 -3.89
N ILE A 630 -21.40 1.56 -3.11
CA ILE A 630 -20.67 0.38 -3.58
C ILE A 630 -21.64 -0.80 -3.64
N ILE A 631 -21.49 -1.63 -4.67
CA ILE A 631 -22.13 -2.94 -4.76
C ILE A 631 -21.06 -4.00 -4.96
N GLN A 632 -20.98 -4.98 -4.08
CA GLN A 632 -20.13 -6.16 -4.27
C GLN A 632 -21.00 -7.33 -4.71
N ILE A 633 -20.59 -7.99 -5.79
CA ILE A 633 -21.24 -9.19 -6.32
C ILE A 633 -20.22 -10.32 -6.27
N SER A 634 -20.59 -11.44 -5.68
CA SER A 634 -19.82 -12.68 -5.75
C SER A 634 -20.71 -13.77 -6.33
N LEU A 635 -20.15 -14.53 -7.27
CA LEU A 635 -20.75 -15.68 -7.91
C LEU A 635 -19.79 -16.85 -7.78
N THR A 636 -20.19 -17.88 -7.04
CA THR A 636 -19.40 -19.11 -6.90
C THR A 636 -20.16 -20.27 -7.54
N PRO A 637 -19.52 -21.12 -8.36
CA PRO A 637 -20.16 -22.32 -8.89
C PRO A 637 -20.77 -23.17 -7.77
N TYR A 638 -22.01 -23.61 -7.95
CA TYR A 638 -22.79 -24.37 -6.97
C TYR A 638 -23.06 -25.79 -7.50
N GLU A 639 -22.66 -26.80 -6.73
CA GLU A 639 -22.78 -28.23 -7.07
C GLU A 639 -24.18 -28.81 -6.93
#